data_AF-F4WAT8-F1
#
_entry.id   AF-F4WAT8-F1
#
_cell.length_a   1.000
_cell.length_b   1.000
_cell.length_c   1.000
_cell.angle_alpha   90.00
_cell.angle_beta   90.00
_cell.angle_gamma   90.00
#
_symmetry.space_group_name_H-M   'P 1'
#
loop_
_entity.id
_entity.type
_entity.pdbx_description
1 polymer ?
#
loop_
_entity_poly.entity_id
_entity_poly.type
_entity_poly.pdbx_seq_one_letter_code
_entity_poly.pdbx_strand_id
1 'polypeptide(L)'
;MDWNALESTFIVCQFPNSNQPNQIRLKDYIRDIYVPEFSTEWKRNILDLIPHVIRRKHSAFINSVLDEVKDMYIKNMKEFVLKSILSCRIYRGEHVACEKCDVPAGLKRNVEENRMYDHAIFLQRRNLVAKRYFLSYPIIRHIMNTAYRILPAVICDFKRYHKFGLLTLCCFQDMILKDIKRGSLVITNKFYTETFNAVQKSKLLRSISAERLSQFMQCLTNVFIQQILNVMMRSIDHIIDIMKDGHFCPQIEFQLICENDQLITKPDIQKVFSTYHNIIRNIEGIAQDLMPLEEWLNVKAKEKYIKIALPDWFVEESHRNLQEILDTLFKSMSEHVAFISVEFSGIYTSSVKKQILTLTSKQPNFDSYFEHICKYNEYLSKTNSMVSNLYYNVGKLEQSSAKKSLKQICCNVISVLTTELVKYHQDFNRSICADFENLKSMALNIPRDANSLTQLSERMSRASKVLIKEQEQKIRESIYMLSKLLEITILTDEHIDLNKTTINWLHDIQPVFAQNNTLCETMKSELEEDLQRRINALNLEVDAIFPQLIILDDMDDMSKVGEYAQHYKDLIKKYKRIDDEMQVINSEERLFKFPETEFPKIFDLKETIVPFHKLICTIYQWRRDNSVWLNGPFECLDASVIEKKTVNYLDEITDMHKTIKSRIKMDATANKPYKFSGMADDPDPMQQPAPLKLCWQTLNNINEFKVYVPLAVCMCNPALNARHWNEMSAICNFDLTPNAGTTLKKMIDMNLMDNIDRWLR
;
A
#
# COMPACT_ATOMS: atom_id res chain seq x y z
N MET A 1 -20.29 62.64 43.49
CA MET A 1 -19.43 62.41 44.66
C MET A 1 -18.01 62.69 44.18
N ASP A 2 -17.66 63.92 43.82
CA ASP A 2 -17.56 65.11 44.68
C ASP A 2 -16.93 64.78 46.02
N TRP A 3 -15.75 65.33 46.29
CA TRP A 3 -15.53 66.30 47.36
C TRP A 3 -14.16 66.98 47.16
N ASN A 4 -14.24 68.23 46.70
CA ASN A 4 -13.25 69.29 46.90
C ASN A 4 -13.02 69.53 48.41
N ALA A 5 -11.81 69.95 48.77
CA ALA A 5 -11.61 71.02 49.77
C ALA A 5 -10.12 71.42 49.82
N LEU A 6 -9.77 72.32 48.91
CA LEU A 6 -8.75 73.35 49.11
C LEU A 6 -9.42 74.47 49.93
N GLU A 7 -8.98 74.68 51.16
CA GLU A 7 -9.25 75.83 52.03
C GLU A 7 -8.31 75.62 53.25
N SER A 8 -7.53 76.55 53.79
CA SER A 8 -7.34 77.99 53.73
C SER A 8 -5.95 78.19 54.39
N THR A 9 -5.12 79.19 54.13
CA THR A 9 -5.41 80.59 54.45
C THR A 9 -4.22 81.42 53.93
N PHE A 10 -4.52 82.34 53.02
CA PHE A 10 -3.71 83.50 52.70
C PHE A 10 -3.99 84.58 53.75
N ILE A 11 -2.97 85.15 54.39
CA ILE A 11 -3.04 86.54 54.90
C ILE A 11 -1.76 87.26 54.48
N VAL A 12 -1.98 88.37 53.78
CA VAL A 12 -1.04 89.24 53.09
C VAL A 12 -0.62 90.41 53.99
N CYS A 13 0.67 90.77 53.89
CA CYS A 13 1.35 92.06 54.11
C CYS A 13 0.88 93.06 55.20
N GLN A 14 1.83 93.47 56.05
CA GLN A 14 2.05 94.88 56.41
C GLN A 14 3.56 95.21 56.37
N PHE A 15 3.90 96.31 55.67
CA PHE A 15 5.22 96.92 55.40
C PHE A 15 5.85 97.56 56.67
N PRO A 16 7.11 98.13 56.70
CA PRO A 16 7.93 98.60 55.58
C PRO A 16 9.46 98.33 55.61
N ASN A 17 10.06 98.62 54.47
CA ASN A 17 11.48 98.81 54.15
C ASN A 17 12.42 99.13 55.34
N SER A 18 13.47 98.31 55.50
CA SER A 18 14.80 98.79 55.84
C SER A 18 15.85 97.72 55.50
N ASN A 19 16.95 98.18 54.89
CA ASN A 19 18.12 97.43 54.47
C ASN A 19 18.58 96.36 55.49
N GLN A 20 19.01 95.20 54.96
CA GLN A 20 19.70 94.09 55.67
C GLN A 20 20.52 94.54 56.88
N PRO A 21 20.53 93.77 58.01
CA PRO A 21 21.26 92.51 57.99
C PRO A 21 20.70 91.32 58.81
N ASN A 22 20.98 90.14 58.26
CA ASN A 22 21.67 89.01 58.90
C ASN A 22 20.93 88.06 59.86
N GLN A 23 20.76 86.83 59.37
CA GLN A 23 21.32 85.56 59.88
C GLN A 23 21.04 85.11 61.32
N ILE A 24 20.52 85.94 62.21
CA ILE A 24 20.37 85.61 63.63
C ILE A 24 19.08 84.83 63.90
N ARG A 25 18.06 84.91 63.03
CA ARG A 25 16.82 84.14 63.23
C ARG A 25 16.90 82.66 62.83
N LEU A 26 17.75 82.24 61.88
CA LEU A 26 17.69 80.85 61.38
C LEU A 26 18.20 79.81 62.39
N LYS A 27 19.18 80.16 63.24
CA LYS A 27 19.77 79.26 64.25
C LYS A 27 18.78 78.87 65.34
N ASP A 28 17.87 79.76 65.71
CA ASP A 28 16.87 79.50 66.74
C ASP A 28 15.79 78.54 66.22
N TYR A 29 15.37 78.68 64.95
CA TYR A 29 14.46 77.71 64.32
C TYR A 29 15.09 76.33 64.09
N ILE A 30 16.42 76.20 64.00
CA ILE A 30 17.13 74.91 63.84
C ILE A 30 17.07 74.05 65.13
N ARG A 31 16.93 74.68 66.30
CA ARG A 31 16.81 73.94 67.58
C ARG A 31 15.47 73.24 67.72
N ASP A 32 14.40 73.85 67.21
CA ASP A 32 13.01 73.39 67.39
C ASP A 32 12.46 72.55 66.22
N ILE A 33 13.30 72.14 65.27
CA ILE A 33 12.88 71.23 64.18
C ILE A 33 12.62 69.84 64.76
N TYR A 34 11.37 69.39 64.66
CA TYR A 34 10.98 68.01 64.96
C TYR A 34 11.72 67.03 64.03
N VAL A 35 12.60 66.21 64.60
CA VAL A 35 13.25 65.11 63.90
C VAL A 35 12.53 63.82 64.31
N PRO A 36 12.09 62.98 63.36
CA PRO A 36 11.52 61.67 63.70
C PRO A 36 12.48 60.88 64.60
N GLU A 37 11.95 60.24 65.65
CA GLU A 37 12.79 59.47 66.57
C GLU A 37 13.48 58.30 65.86
N PHE A 38 14.70 57.98 66.31
CA PHE A 38 15.43 56.82 65.80
C PHE A 38 14.63 55.54 66.05
N SER A 39 14.21 54.87 64.97
CA SER A 39 13.31 53.72 65.02
C SER A 39 13.82 52.61 65.93
N THR A 40 12.93 52.09 66.77
CA THR A 40 13.18 50.94 67.66
C THR A 40 13.44 49.66 66.86
N GLU A 41 12.92 49.57 65.64
CA GLU A 41 13.15 48.47 64.70
C GLU A 41 14.57 48.50 64.14
N TRP A 42 15.10 49.69 63.80
CA TRP A 42 16.50 49.84 63.38
C TRP A 42 17.47 49.52 64.52
N LYS A 43 17.12 49.92 65.75
CA LYS A 43 17.89 49.52 66.94
C LYS A 43 17.95 47.99 67.09
N ARG A 44 16.85 47.27 66.85
CA ARG A 44 16.83 45.80 66.89
C ARG A 44 17.69 45.19 65.78
N ASN A 45 17.52 45.63 64.54
CA ASN A 45 18.30 45.11 63.41
C ASN A 45 19.81 45.29 63.59
N ILE A 46 20.26 46.44 64.12
CA ILE A 46 21.68 46.66 64.43
C ILE A 46 22.16 45.70 65.53
N LEU A 47 21.33 45.46 66.55
CA LEU A 47 21.66 44.55 67.65
C LEU A 47 21.65 43.07 67.25
N ASP A 48 20.89 42.69 66.22
CA ASP A 48 20.80 41.32 65.72
C ASP A 48 21.99 40.95 64.81
N LEU A 49 22.67 41.95 64.24
CA LEU A 49 23.95 41.78 63.53
C LEU A 49 25.12 41.48 64.49
N ILE A 50 24.95 41.70 65.80
CA ILE A 50 25.97 41.45 66.82
C ILE A 50 25.69 40.10 67.52
N PRO A 51 26.64 39.14 67.51
CA PRO A 51 26.46 37.86 68.17
C PRO A 51 26.02 37.99 69.64
N HIS A 52 25.01 37.21 70.04
CA HIS A 52 24.36 37.32 71.35
C HIS A 52 25.32 37.22 72.56
N VAL A 53 26.41 36.45 72.43
CA VAL A 53 27.44 36.30 73.47
C VAL A 53 28.19 37.61 73.73
N ILE A 54 28.48 38.39 72.69
CA ILE A 54 29.18 39.68 72.76
C ILE A 54 28.24 40.76 73.30
N ARG A 55 26.96 40.71 72.90
CA ARG A 55 25.90 41.61 73.38
C ARG A 55 25.69 41.54 74.90
N ARG A 56 25.88 40.36 75.52
CA ARG A 56 25.79 40.20 76.98
C ARG A 56 27.04 40.65 77.73
N LYS A 57 28.24 40.39 77.19
CA LYS A 57 29.51 40.74 77.86
C LYS A 57 29.82 42.24 77.84
N HIS A 58 29.43 42.96 76.79
CA HIS A 58 29.77 44.37 76.58
C HIS A 58 28.52 45.26 76.39
N SER A 59 27.44 44.97 77.10
CA SER A 59 26.15 45.65 76.96
C SER A 59 26.23 47.17 77.19
N ALA A 60 27.02 47.61 78.17
CA ALA A 60 27.21 49.03 78.47
C ALA A 60 27.91 49.78 77.33
N PHE A 61 28.96 49.20 76.75
CA PHE A 61 29.69 49.78 75.62
C PHE A 61 28.82 49.82 74.36
N ILE A 62 28.10 48.74 74.07
CA ILE A 62 27.21 48.67 72.90
C ILE A 62 26.07 49.69 73.02
N ASN A 63 25.51 49.88 74.22
CA ASN A 63 24.50 50.93 74.44
C ASN A 63 25.08 52.33 74.25
N SER A 64 26.31 52.59 74.73
CA SER A 64 26.99 53.87 74.50
C SER A 64 27.20 54.16 73.00
N VAL A 65 27.61 53.15 72.23
CA VAL A 65 27.79 53.29 70.77
C VAL A 65 26.43 53.47 70.07
N LEU A 66 25.37 52.79 70.54
CA LEU A 66 24.02 52.99 70.00
C LEU A 66 23.47 54.38 70.28
N ASP A 67 23.80 54.97 71.42
CA ASP A 67 23.42 56.35 71.73
C ASP A 67 24.22 57.35 70.85
N GLU A 68 25.51 57.09 70.58
CA GLU A 68 26.29 57.86 69.60
C GLU A 68 25.69 57.76 68.18
N VAL A 69 25.26 56.57 67.76
CA VAL A 69 24.59 56.37 66.46
C VAL A 69 23.27 57.14 66.39
N LYS A 70 22.49 57.18 67.48
CA LYS A 70 21.28 57.99 67.55
C LYS A 70 21.58 59.49 67.46
N ASP A 71 22.59 59.96 68.17
CA ASP A 71 23.00 61.37 68.13
C ASP A 71 23.48 61.78 66.74
N MET A 72 24.24 60.90 66.08
CA MET A 72 24.69 61.09 64.71
C MET A 72 23.51 61.10 63.72
N TYR A 73 22.52 60.22 63.91
CA TYR A 73 21.29 60.23 63.12
C TYR A 73 20.53 61.56 63.26
N ILE A 74 20.32 62.03 64.50
CA ILE A 74 19.63 63.30 64.76
C ILE A 74 20.39 64.45 64.10
N LYS A 75 21.71 64.49 64.25
CA LYS A 75 22.57 65.52 63.63
C LYS A 75 22.46 65.52 62.11
N ASN A 76 22.53 64.35 61.48
CA ASN A 76 22.45 64.21 60.03
C ASN A 76 21.06 64.56 59.50
N MET A 77 19.99 64.21 60.21
CA MET A 77 18.62 64.58 59.82
C MET A 77 18.38 66.08 59.96
N LYS A 78 18.92 66.72 61.01
CA LYS A 78 18.89 68.19 61.13
C LYS A 78 19.64 68.86 59.98
N GLU A 79 20.81 68.33 59.61
CA GLU A 79 21.58 68.84 58.47
C GLU A 79 20.87 68.61 57.12
N PHE A 80 20.22 67.46 56.96
CA PHE A 80 19.42 67.15 55.78
C PHE A 80 18.26 68.13 55.64
N VAL A 81 17.45 68.32 56.69
CA VAL A 81 16.34 69.30 56.68
C VAL A 81 16.85 70.71 56.38
N LEU A 82 18.00 71.10 56.94
CA LEU A 82 18.68 72.37 56.60
C LEU A 82 19.00 72.48 55.11
N LYS A 83 19.61 71.44 54.53
CA LYS A 83 19.93 71.38 53.10
C LYS A 83 18.66 71.38 52.25
N SER A 84 17.58 70.72 52.67
CA SER A 84 16.28 70.69 51.99
C SER A 84 15.59 72.05 52.00
N ILE A 85 15.60 72.76 53.14
CA ILE A 85 15.05 74.12 53.27
C ILE A 85 15.87 75.11 52.44
N LEU A 86 17.20 75.03 52.49
CA LEU A 86 18.11 75.86 51.68
C LEU A 86 18.03 75.53 50.17
N SER A 87 17.53 74.36 49.79
CA SER A 87 17.36 73.94 48.39
C SER A 87 15.94 74.17 47.86
N CYS A 88 15.04 74.77 48.64
CA CYS A 88 13.70 75.13 48.20
C CYS A 88 13.74 76.21 47.10
N ARG A 89 12.97 76.01 46.03
CA ARG A 89 13.08 76.67 44.70
C ARG A 89 12.90 78.19 44.68
N ILE A 90 12.57 78.86 45.79
CA ILE A 90 12.27 80.30 45.85
C ILE A 90 13.54 81.17 45.74
N TYR A 91 14.75 80.61 45.90
CA TYR A 91 16.01 81.38 45.95
C TYR A 91 17.02 81.10 44.80
N ARG A 92 16.64 80.44 43.69
CA ARG A 92 17.56 80.27 42.52
C ARG A 92 17.18 81.18 41.35
N GLY A 93 17.78 82.37 41.31
CA GLY A 93 17.99 83.13 40.08
C GLY A 93 19.35 82.76 39.47
N GLU A 94 19.29 82.20 38.26
CA GLU A 94 20.31 82.21 37.19
C GLU A 94 21.63 81.40 37.29
N HIS A 95 21.87 80.69 36.17
CA HIS A 95 23.11 80.08 35.66
C HIS A 95 23.80 78.95 36.45
N VAL A 96 23.55 77.71 35.99
CA VAL A 96 24.38 76.53 36.28
C VAL A 96 25.72 76.67 35.54
N ALA A 97 26.70 77.26 36.21
CA ALA A 97 28.10 77.09 35.85
C ALA A 97 28.55 75.67 36.25
N CYS A 98 29.27 75.03 35.33
CA CYS A 98 30.03 73.81 35.52
C CYS A 98 30.64 73.75 36.94
N GLU A 99 30.35 72.71 37.72
CA GLU A 99 31.14 72.38 38.91
C GLU A 99 32.58 72.15 38.45
N LYS A 100 33.37 73.21 38.52
CA LYS A 100 34.81 73.08 38.68
C LYS A 100 34.97 72.15 39.88
N CYS A 101 35.67 71.04 39.67
CA CYS A 101 36.27 70.32 40.78
C CYS A 101 37.37 71.21 41.37
N ASP A 102 36.98 72.29 42.04
CA ASP A 102 37.84 72.97 42.99
C ASP A 102 37.83 72.09 44.23
N VAL A 103 38.86 71.26 44.35
CA VAL A 103 39.23 70.69 45.64
C VAL A 103 39.38 71.89 46.58
N PRO A 104 38.64 71.99 47.69
CA PRO A 104 38.79 73.11 48.61
C PRO A 104 40.25 73.15 49.06
N ALA A 105 40.94 74.27 48.78
CA ALA A 105 42.30 74.54 49.21
C ALA A 105 42.39 74.81 50.74
N GLY A 106 41.64 74.05 51.53
CA GLY A 106 41.39 74.31 52.95
C GLY A 106 41.15 73.04 53.76
N LEU A 107 41.85 71.95 53.46
CA LEU A 107 42.01 70.85 54.42
C LEU A 107 43.48 70.79 54.83
N LYS A 108 43.83 71.55 55.88
CA LYS A 108 45.04 71.28 56.67
C LYS A 108 44.86 69.88 57.29
N ARG A 109 45.24 68.85 56.55
CA ARG A 109 45.70 67.61 57.18
C ARG A 109 47.00 67.99 57.88
N ASN A 110 47.04 67.82 59.19
CA ASN A 110 48.27 67.85 59.97
C ASN A 110 49.17 66.74 59.43
N VAL A 111 49.96 67.07 58.40
CA VAL A 111 51.13 66.30 58.00
C VAL A 111 52.23 66.87 58.87
N GLU A 112 52.70 66.06 59.81
CA GLU A 112 53.87 66.35 60.62
C GLU A 112 54.98 66.90 59.73
N GLU A 113 55.53 68.04 60.15
CA GLU A 113 56.63 68.73 59.51
C GLU A 113 57.84 67.80 59.43
N ASN A 114 57.94 67.07 58.32
CA ASN A 114 59.16 66.40 57.96
C ASN A 114 59.35 66.44 56.44
N ARG A 115 60.36 67.25 56.07
CA ARG A 115 61.10 67.25 54.80
C ARG A 115 60.48 68.02 53.63
N MET A 116 60.91 69.28 53.50
CA MET A 116 60.93 70.09 52.27
C MET A 116 61.54 69.38 51.04
N TYR A 117 62.14 68.20 51.20
CA TYR A 117 62.74 67.43 50.11
C TYR A 117 61.75 66.61 49.27
N ASP A 118 60.52 66.33 49.73
CA ASP A 118 59.59 65.46 48.99
C ASP A 118 58.51 66.21 48.18
N HIS A 119 58.23 67.48 48.46
CA HIS A 119 57.20 68.22 47.71
C HIS A 119 57.65 68.57 46.29
N ALA A 120 58.91 69.00 46.14
CA ALA A 120 59.48 69.31 44.82
C ALA A 120 59.60 68.04 43.96
N ILE A 121 60.04 66.92 44.55
CA ILE A 121 60.11 65.61 43.88
C ILE A 121 58.71 65.12 43.52
N PHE A 122 57.73 65.25 44.41
CA PHE A 122 56.34 64.92 44.13
C PHE A 122 55.77 65.76 42.98
N LEU A 123 55.96 67.08 42.99
CA LEU A 123 55.52 67.96 41.90
C LEU A 123 56.22 67.61 40.59
N GLN A 124 57.51 67.29 40.63
CA GLN A 124 58.27 66.84 39.45
C GLN A 124 57.74 65.51 38.92
N ARG A 125 57.50 64.51 39.78
CA ARG A 125 56.91 63.21 39.42
C ARG A 125 55.48 63.35 38.92
N ARG A 126 54.65 64.18 39.56
CA ARG A 126 53.29 64.51 39.12
C ARG A 126 53.29 65.17 37.74
N ASN A 127 54.21 66.11 37.50
CA ASN A 127 54.36 66.76 36.20
C ASN A 127 54.90 65.77 35.15
N LEU A 128 55.78 64.82 35.52
CA LEU A 128 56.22 63.74 34.64
C LEU A 128 55.06 62.79 34.29
N VAL A 129 54.21 62.44 35.25
CA VAL A 129 52.99 61.64 35.04
C VAL A 129 52.00 62.39 34.15
N ALA A 130 51.71 63.66 34.41
CA ALA A 130 50.85 64.49 33.56
C ALA A 130 51.42 64.71 32.15
N LYS A 131 52.75 64.68 31.99
CA LYS A 131 53.41 64.71 30.69
C LYS A 131 53.29 63.38 29.94
N ARG A 132 53.30 62.23 30.63
CA ARG A 132 53.29 60.90 30.00
C ARG A 132 51.90 60.28 29.83
N TYR A 133 50.92 60.62 30.68
CA TYR A 133 49.61 59.98 30.70
C TYR A 133 48.48 60.94 30.30
N PHE A 134 47.70 60.54 29.30
CA PHE A 134 46.58 61.33 28.78
C PHE A 134 45.29 61.22 29.60
N LEU A 135 45.15 60.20 30.46
CA LEU A 135 43.94 59.97 31.27
C LEU A 135 43.62 61.11 32.26
N SER A 136 44.60 61.93 32.63
CA SER A 136 44.42 63.08 33.51
C SER A 136 43.75 64.28 32.84
N TYR A 137 43.53 64.24 31.52
CA TYR A 137 43.00 65.36 30.77
C TYR A 137 41.48 65.53 31.00
N PRO A 138 40.98 66.76 31.20
CA PRO A 138 39.56 67.02 31.48
C PRO A 138 38.59 66.46 30.44
N ILE A 139 38.99 66.43 29.16
CA ILE A 139 38.16 65.91 28.07
C ILE A 139 37.95 64.40 28.15
N ILE A 140 38.96 63.62 28.56
CA ILE A 140 38.83 62.17 28.75
C ILE A 140 37.87 61.89 29.92
N ARG A 141 38.03 62.62 31.02
CA ARG A 141 37.11 62.53 32.17
C ARG A 141 35.69 62.95 31.79
N HIS A 142 35.54 63.95 30.93
CA HIS A 142 34.24 64.35 30.40
C HIS A 142 33.60 63.23 29.59
N ILE A 143 34.32 62.59 28.65
CA ILE A 143 33.80 61.45 27.87
C ILE A 143 33.38 60.30 28.79
N MET A 144 34.18 59.94 29.80
CA MET A 144 33.81 58.89 30.75
C MET A 144 32.55 59.23 31.56
N ASN A 145 32.42 60.48 32.03
CA ASN A 145 31.23 60.94 32.74
C ASN A 145 29.99 60.99 31.83
N THR A 146 30.16 61.42 30.58
CA THR A 146 29.11 61.47 29.57
C THR A 146 28.68 60.06 29.17
N ALA A 147 29.62 59.13 29.04
CA ALA A 147 29.34 57.70 28.81
C ALA A 147 28.48 57.13 29.94
N TYR A 148 28.85 57.36 31.20
CA TYR A 148 28.07 56.90 32.35
C TYR A 148 26.64 57.47 32.40
N ARG A 149 26.45 58.73 31.96
CA ARG A 149 25.13 59.39 31.98
C ARG A 149 24.24 59.04 30.79
N ILE A 150 24.81 58.87 29.60
CA ILE A 150 24.06 58.74 28.34
C ILE A 150 23.94 57.30 27.89
N LEU A 151 24.98 56.49 28.05
CA LEU A 151 24.95 55.10 27.57
C LEU A 151 24.05 54.24 28.47
N PRO A 152 23.25 53.35 27.87
CA PRO A 152 22.38 52.46 28.63
C PRO A 152 23.19 51.40 29.40
N ALA A 153 22.60 50.85 30.46
CA ALA A 153 23.17 49.72 31.20
C ALA A 153 23.33 48.47 30.30
N VAL A 154 22.32 48.17 29.49
CA VAL A 154 22.35 47.15 28.44
C VAL A 154 21.55 47.66 27.25
N ILE A 155 21.92 47.24 26.04
CA ILE A 155 21.24 47.60 24.79
C ILE A 155 19.86 46.92 24.72
N CYS A 156 19.81 45.65 25.13
CA CYS A 156 18.58 44.86 25.21
C CYS A 156 18.44 44.28 26.62
N ASP A 157 17.33 44.60 27.31
CA ASP A 157 17.05 44.01 28.63
C ASP A 157 16.21 42.73 28.48
N PHE A 158 16.89 41.59 28.40
CA PHE A 158 16.26 40.30 28.13
C PHE A 158 15.25 39.83 29.20
N LYS A 159 15.39 40.32 30.45
CA LYS A 159 14.44 40.01 31.53
C LYS A 159 13.01 40.48 31.23
N ARG A 160 12.85 41.46 30.33
CA ARG A 160 11.54 42.02 29.99
C ARG A 160 10.76 41.12 29.05
N TYR A 161 11.45 40.38 28.17
CA TYR A 161 10.78 39.59 27.14
C TYR A 161 9.92 38.46 27.71
N HIS A 162 10.36 37.86 28.82
CA HIS A 162 9.55 36.87 29.55
C HIS A 162 8.20 37.44 30.05
N LYS A 163 8.15 38.71 30.44
CA LYS A 163 6.94 39.34 31.00
C LYS A 163 5.82 39.52 29.96
N PHE A 164 6.13 39.42 28.68
CA PHE A 164 5.13 39.50 27.61
C PHE A 164 4.42 38.17 27.36
N GLY A 165 4.78 37.10 28.09
CA GLY A 165 4.17 35.79 27.96
C GLY A 165 4.55 35.09 26.65
N LEU A 166 3.58 34.40 26.04
CA LEU A 166 3.80 33.62 24.83
C LEU A 166 3.88 34.53 23.59
N LEU A 167 5.00 34.44 22.87
CA LEU A 167 5.30 35.26 21.70
C LEU A 167 5.44 34.41 20.43
N THR A 168 5.05 34.97 19.29
CA THR A 168 5.48 34.42 18.00
C THR A 168 6.91 34.84 17.69
N LEU A 169 7.64 34.03 16.91
CA LEU A 169 9.04 34.33 16.57
C LEU A 169 9.19 35.69 15.88
N CYS A 170 8.26 36.07 15.00
CA CYS A 170 8.29 37.37 14.33
C CYS A 170 8.11 38.54 15.31
N CYS A 171 7.15 38.43 16.25
CA CYS A 171 6.97 39.46 17.27
C CYS A 171 8.20 39.61 18.15
N PHE A 172 8.80 38.50 18.56
CA PHE A 172 10.03 38.49 19.35
C PHE A 172 11.20 39.16 18.61
N GLN A 173 11.41 38.82 17.33
CA GLN A 173 12.41 39.43 16.46
C GLN A 173 12.23 40.95 16.34
N ASP A 174 11.02 41.40 16.06
CA ASP A 174 10.72 42.82 15.88
C ASP A 174 10.96 43.63 17.15
N MET A 175 10.63 43.08 18.31
CA MET A 175 10.86 43.73 19.61
C MET A 175 12.36 43.94 19.87
N ILE A 176 13.18 42.91 19.65
CA ILE A 176 14.63 43.00 19.85
C ILE A 176 15.27 43.96 18.85
N LEU A 177 14.89 43.88 17.57
CA LEU A 177 15.41 44.78 16.56
C LEU A 177 15.08 46.25 16.87
N LYS A 178 13.90 46.53 17.44
CA LYS A 178 13.54 47.89 17.91
C LYS A 178 14.43 48.33 19.07
N ASP A 179 14.70 47.47 20.04
CA ASP A 179 15.56 47.78 21.18
C ASP A 179 17.02 48.01 20.76
N ILE A 180 17.56 47.18 19.86
CA ILE A 180 18.89 47.36 19.26
C ILE A 180 18.97 48.69 18.51
N LYS A 181 17.98 49.01 17.65
CA LYS A 181 17.92 50.28 16.92
C LYS A 181 17.88 51.47 17.88
N ARG A 182 17.10 51.39 18.96
CA ARG A 182 17.04 52.44 19.99
C ARG A 182 18.39 52.62 20.68
N GLY A 183 19.07 51.53 21.06
CA GLY A 183 20.42 51.59 21.65
C GLY A 183 21.44 52.20 20.69
N SER A 184 21.42 51.80 19.42
CA SER A 184 22.26 52.36 18.36
C SER A 184 22.04 53.87 18.20
N LEU A 185 20.79 54.33 18.17
CA LEU A 185 20.47 55.75 18.10
C LEU A 185 20.96 56.55 19.33
N VAL A 186 20.95 55.96 20.53
CA VAL A 186 21.52 56.63 21.72
C VAL A 186 23.03 56.80 21.58
N ILE A 187 23.72 55.79 21.03
CA ILE A 187 25.17 55.87 20.80
C ILE A 187 25.48 56.91 19.72
N THR A 188 24.84 56.84 18.56
CA THR A 188 25.12 57.72 17.41
C THR A 188 24.61 59.15 17.63
N ASN A 189 23.36 59.34 18.05
CA ASN A 189 22.77 60.69 18.09
C ASN A 189 23.05 61.43 19.39
N LYS A 190 23.26 60.72 20.51
CA LYS A 190 23.49 61.38 21.81
C LYS A 190 24.95 61.27 22.23
N PHE A 191 25.48 60.06 22.41
CA PHE A 191 26.81 59.89 22.96
C PHE A 191 27.92 60.39 22.03
N TYR A 192 27.87 60.05 20.75
CA TYR A 192 28.82 60.54 19.74
C TYR A 192 28.70 62.06 19.55
N THR A 193 27.49 62.60 19.42
CA THR A 193 27.27 64.06 19.26
C THR A 193 27.75 64.88 20.46
N GLU A 194 27.49 64.44 21.69
CA GLU A 194 27.99 65.12 22.90
C GLU A 194 29.52 65.02 23.01
N THR A 195 30.09 63.86 22.69
CA THR A 195 31.55 63.67 22.64
C THR A 195 32.19 64.57 21.60
N PHE A 196 31.60 64.63 20.40
CA PHE A 196 32.00 65.54 19.33
C PHE A 196 31.96 67.01 19.77
N ASN A 197 30.84 67.46 20.35
CA ASN A 197 30.69 68.83 20.85
C ASN A 197 31.76 69.19 21.90
N ALA A 198 32.11 68.24 22.76
CA ALA A 198 33.15 68.41 23.76
C ALA A 198 34.55 68.51 23.15
N VAL A 199 34.84 67.71 22.10
CA VAL A 199 36.10 67.78 21.34
C VAL A 199 36.23 69.11 20.61
N GLN A 200 35.18 69.56 19.92
CA GLN A 200 35.21 70.81 19.14
C GLN A 200 35.40 72.07 20.03
N LYS A 201 34.78 72.09 21.21
CA LYS A 201 34.82 73.22 22.17
C LYS A 201 36.09 73.27 23.02
N SER A 202 36.91 72.22 23.00
CA SER A 202 38.10 72.13 23.86
C SER A 202 39.24 73.02 23.35
N LYS A 203 39.44 74.16 24.02
CA LYS A 203 40.57 75.07 23.76
C LYS A 203 41.94 74.41 23.99
N LEU A 204 42.00 73.42 24.87
CA LEU A 204 43.21 72.67 25.26
C LEU A 204 43.76 71.78 24.13
N LEU A 205 42.91 71.34 23.20
CA LEU A 205 43.35 70.52 22.06
C LEU A 205 44.07 71.35 20.99
N ARG A 206 43.77 72.64 20.91
CA ARG A 206 44.38 73.58 19.95
C ARG A 206 45.80 74.03 20.34
N SER A 207 46.22 73.80 21.60
CA SER A 207 47.53 74.21 22.14
C SER A 207 48.58 73.08 22.18
N ILE A 208 48.27 71.89 21.66
CA ILE A 208 49.16 70.71 21.67
C ILE A 208 49.93 70.62 20.35
N SER A 209 51.20 70.20 20.38
CA SER A 209 51.99 69.97 19.16
C SER A 209 51.39 68.87 18.27
N ALA A 210 51.54 68.98 16.95
CA ALA A 210 50.90 68.09 15.97
C ALA A 210 51.19 66.58 16.20
N GLU A 211 52.44 66.23 16.54
CA GLU A 211 52.83 64.83 16.82
C GLU A 211 52.15 64.26 18.07
N ARG A 212 52.03 65.08 19.11
CA ARG A 212 51.43 64.67 20.39
C ARG A 212 49.90 64.72 20.34
N LEU A 213 49.33 65.56 19.48
CA LEU A 213 47.89 65.61 19.21
C LEU A 213 47.42 64.31 18.56
N SER A 214 48.19 63.74 17.61
CA SER A 214 47.88 62.45 16.98
C SER A 214 47.80 61.31 18.01
N GLN A 215 48.79 61.20 18.89
CA GLN A 215 48.80 60.21 19.98
C GLN A 215 47.67 60.43 21.00
N PHE A 216 47.35 61.69 21.30
CA PHE A 216 46.26 62.04 22.20
C PHE A 216 44.89 61.69 21.59
N MET A 217 44.68 62.01 20.32
CA MET A 217 43.44 61.71 19.60
C MET A 217 43.24 60.20 19.46
N GLN A 218 44.31 59.44 19.16
CA GLN A 218 44.25 57.99 19.19
C GLN A 218 43.85 57.46 20.58
N CYS A 219 44.37 58.03 21.66
CA CYS A 219 43.96 57.67 23.01
C CYS A 219 42.50 58.04 23.29
N LEU A 220 42.04 59.22 22.86
CA LEU A 220 40.68 59.70 23.03
C LEU A 220 39.67 58.81 22.29
N THR A 221 39.95 58.53 21.02
CA THR A 221 39.18 57.64 20.15
C THR A 221 39.15 56.23 20.75
N ASN A 222 40.28 55.70 21.25
CA ASN A 222 40.29 54.42 21.94
C ASN A 222 39.44 54.42 23.22
N VAL A 223 39.50 55.45 24.07
CA VAL A 223 38.66 55.52 25.27
C VAL A 223 37.17 55.59 24.90
N PHE A 224 36.82 56.35 23.87
CA PHE A 224 35.45 56.41 23.34
C PHE A 224 34.96 55.03 22.84
N ILE A 225 35.76 54.36 22.02
CA ILE A 225 35.48 53.00 21.52
C ILE A 225 35.30 52.04 22.69
N GLN A 226 36.19 52.08 23.69
CA GLN A 226 36.13 51.20 24.85
C GLN A 226 34.82 51.35 25.65
N GLN A 227 34.24 52.56 25.73
CA GLN A 227 32.94 52.73 26.39
C GLN A 227 31.80 52.03 25.62
N ILE A 228 31.83 52.08 24.29
CA ILE A 228 30.85 51.41 23.43
C ILE A 228 31.02 49.89 23.51
N LEU A 229 32.27 49.40 23.41
CA LEU A 229 32.59 47.97 23.53
C LEU A 229 32.13 47.41 24.88
N ASN A 230 32.38 48.11 25.99
CA ASN A 230 31.92 47.68 27.32
C ASN A 230 30.39 47.53 27.39
N VAL A 231 29.64 48.41 26.74
CA VAL A 231 28.16 48.32 26.71
C VAL A 231 27.70 47.16 25.82
N MET A 232 28.36 46.92 24.69
CA MET A 232 28.10 45.76 23.83
C MET A 232 28.38 44.45 24.56
N MET A 233 29.57 44.31 25.18
CA MET A 233 29.97 43.12 25.95
C MET A 233 29.00 42.84 27.09
N ARG A 234 28.68 43.84 27.93
CA ARG A 234 27.68 43.70 29.00
C ARG A 234 26.30 43.29 28.49
N SER A 235 25.92 43.73 27.28
CA SER A 235 24.63 43.37 26.70
C SER A 235 24.61 41.91 26.25
N ILE A 236 25.72 41.41 25.67
CA ILE A 236 25.87 40.01 25.26
C ILE A 236 25.96 39.10 26.50
N ASP A 237 26.75 39.47 27.51
CA ASP A 237 26.83 38.75 28.78
C ASP A 237 25.46 38.67 29.46
N HIS A 238 24.70 39.78 29.45
CA HIS A 238 23.32 39.79 29.98
C HIS A 238 22.41 38.82 29.22
N ILE A 239 22.51 38.72 27.89
CA ILE A 239 21.73 37.73 27.13
C ILE A 239 22.06 36.31 27.61
N ILE A 240 23.35 35.99 27.67
CA ILE A 240 23.83 34.66 28.04
C ILE A 240 23.40 34.33 29.47
N ASP A 241 23.57 35.25 30.42
CA ASP A 241 23.24 35.03 31.83
C ASP A 241 21.74 34.89 32.08
N ILE A 242 20.89 35.64 31.37
CA ILE A 242 19.44 35.48 31.46
C ILE A 242 18.98 34.16 30.84
N MET A 243 19.59 33.74 29.74
CA MET A 243 19.25 32.48 29.09
C MET A 243 19.72 31.26 29.91
N LYS A 244 20.77 31.37 30.75
CA LYS A 244 21.15 30.30 31.68
C LYS A 244 20.04 29.95 32.67
N ASP A 245 19.24 30.94 33.07
CA ASP A 245 18.10 30.74 33.96
C ASP A 245 16.81 30.56 33.14
N GLY A 246 16.36 29.31 33.05
CA GLY A 246 15.16 28.93 32.29
C GLY A 246 13.89 29.68 32.68
N HIS A 247 13.82 30.28 33.88
CA HIS A 247 12.65 31.04 34.34
C HIS A 247 12.50 32.42 33.70
N PHE A 248 13.59 33.00 33.16
CA PHE A 248 13.56 34.32 32.52
C PHE A 248 13.67 34.24 30.99
N CYS A 249 13.64 33.02 30.44
CA CYS A 249 13.69 32.78 29.01
C CYS A 249 12.42 33.34 28.31
N PRO A 250 12.55 34.00 27.15
CA PRO A 250 11.40 34.37 26.32
C PRO A 250 10.62 33.13 25.90
N GLN A 251 9.29 33.15 26.05
CA GLN A 251 8.42 32.02 25.71
C GLN A 251 7.96 32.13 24.26
N ILE A 252 8.34 31.17 23.42
CA ILE A 252 7.98 31.13 21.99
C ILE A 252 6.89 30.10 21.74
N GLU A 253 5.90 30.44 20.90
CA GLU A 253 4.90 29.49 20.42
C GLU A 253 5.43 28.64 19.26
N PHE A 254 5.34 27.33 19.43
CA PHE A 254 5.65 26.32 18.42
C PHE A 254 4.39 25.55 18.06
N GLN A 255 4.22 25.23 16.78
CA GLN A 255 3.19 24.36 16.27
C GLN A 255 3.83 23.12 15.64
N LEU A 256 3.38 21.94 16.04
CA LEU A 256 3.73 20.70 15.37
C LEU A 256 2.75 20.47 14.22
N ILE A 257 3.28 20.39 13.00
CA ILE A 257 2.51 20.26 11.77
C ILE A 257 3.04 19.08 10.98
N CYS A 258 2.14 18.34 10.34
CA CYS A 258 2.48 17.29 9.39
C CYS A 258 2.51 17.90 7.98
N GLU A 259 3.71 18.09 7.42
CA GLU A 259 3.93 18.65 6.07
C GLU A 259 4.93 17.78 5.30
N ASN A 260 4.67 17.53 4.01
CA ASN A 260 5.55 16.76 3.11
C ASN A 260 6.00 15.41 3.71
N ASP A 261 5.06 14.65 4.28
CA ASP A 261 5.33 13.35 4.89
C ASP A 261 6.35 13.43 6.05
N GLN A 262 6.35 14.54 6.81
CA GLN A 262 7.19 14.70 8.01
C GLN A 262 6.47 15.54 9.07
N LEU A 263 6.77 15.26 10.34
CA LEU A 263 6.36 16.08 11.47
C LEU A 263 7.42 17.13 11.74
N ILE A 264 7.06 18.40 11.52
CA ILE A 264 7.95 19.55 11.66
C ILE A 264 7.38 20.57 12.63
N THR A 265 8.28 21.31 13.28
CA THR A 265 7.90 22.45 14.14
C THR A 265 7.84 23.73 13.32
N LYS A 266 6.82 24.55 13.55
CA LYS A 266 6.70 25.91 13.03
C LYS A 266 6.59 26.89 14.21
N PRO A 267 7.54 27.83 14.38
CA PRO A 267 8.78 27.97 13.62
C PRO A 267 9.73 26.78 13.86
N ASP A 268 10.62 26.54 12.90
CA ASP A 268 11.67 25.54 13.06
C ASP A 268 12.65 25.92 14.20
N ILE A 269 13.07 24.94 14.99
CA ILE A 269 13.94 25.15 16.15
C ILE A 269 15.28 25.75 15.72
N GLN A 270 15.85 25.30 14.60
CA GLN A 270 17.10 25.88 14.08
C GLN A 270 16.92 27.33 13.63
N LYS A 271 15.75 27.67 13.09
CA LYS A 271 15.42 29.07 12.79
C LYS A 271 15.37 29.92 14.07
N VAL A 272 14.83 29.39 15.16
CA VAL A 272 14.85 30.06 16.47
C VAL A 272 16.29 30.24 16.97
N PHE A 273 17.15 29.22 16.87
CA PHE A 273 18.56 29.33 17.28
C PHE A 273 19.30 30.39 16.47
N SER A 274 19.11 30.38 15.14
CA SER A 274 19.67 31.40 14.25
C SER A 274 19.22 32.81 14.63
N THR A 275 17.99 32.95 15.13
CA THR A 275 17.46 34.23 15.59
C THR A 275 18.24 34.73 16.80
N TYR A 276 18.44 33.90 17.81
CA TYR A 276 19.23 34.25 18.99
C TYR A 276 20.67 34.63 18.64
N HIS A 277 21.33 33.87 17.75
CA HIS A 277 22.67 34.21 17.27
C HIS A 277 22.72 35.50 16.46
N ASN A 278 21.69 35.79 15.66
CA ASN A 278 21.60 37.06 14.93
C ASN A 278 21.49 38.26 15.86
N ILE A 279 21.00 38.10 17.10
CA ILE A 279 20.97 39.19 18.09
C ILE A 279 22.38 39.62 18.47
N ILE A 280 23.29 38.66 18.70
CA ILE A 280 24.70 38.94 18.99
C ILE A 280 25.34 39.67 17.80
N ARG A 281 25.14 39.18 16.58
CA ARG A 281 25.64 39.83 15.34
C ARG A 281 25.08 41.24 15.14
N ASN A 282 23.81 41.44 15.47
CA ASN A 282 23.17 42.75 15.38
C ASN A 282 23.72 43.73 16.44
N ILE A 283 24.16 43.24 17.60
CA ILE A 283 24.84 44.06 18.62
C ILE A 283 26.27 44.41 18.18
N GLU A 284 26.99 43.46 17.58
CA GLU A 284 28.32 43.67 16.98
C GLU A 284 28.28 44.74 15.87
N GLY A 285 27.22 44.74 15.06
CA GLY A 285 27.04 45.70 13.96
C GLY A 285 26.65 47.12 14.38
N ILE A 286 26.61 47.45 15.68
CA ILE A 286 26.24 48.80 16.13
C ILE A 286 27.42 49.78 15.94
N ALA A 287 27.10 51.02 15.56
CA ALA A 287 28.04 52.15 15.54
C ALA A 287 29.23 52.01 14.55
N GLN A 288 29.09 51.21 13.50
CA GLN A 288 30.13 51.03 12.46
C GLN A 288 30.30 52.26 11.53
N ASP A 289 29.26 53.10 11.42
CA ASP A 289 29.25 54.25 10.49
C ASP A 289 29.73 55.57 11.14
N LEU A 290 30.40 55.51 12.29
CA LEU A 290 30.86 56.71 13.00
C LEU A 290 32.13 57.28 12.36
N MET A 291 32.13 58.57 12.06
CA MET A 291 33.28 59.29 11.50
C MET A 291 34.37 59.51 12.59
N PRO A 292 35.68 59.42 12.28
CA PRO A 292 36.75 59.67 13.24
C PRO A 292 36.67 61.05 13.88
N LEU A 293 36.99 61.14 15.18
CA LEU A 293 36.91 62.39 15.95
C LEU A 293 37.93 63.44 15.47
N GLU A 294 38.97 63.01 14.75
CA GLU A 294 40.05 63.82 14.20
C GLU A 294 39.62 64.66 13.00
N GLU A 295 38.73 64.15 12.15
CA GLU A 295 38.32 64.83 10.90
C GLU A 295 37.61 66.15 11.19
N TRP A 296 36.94 66.22 12.33
CA TRP A 296 36.24 67.40 12.83
C TRP A 296 37.15 68.51 13.41
N LEU A 297 38.43 68.20 13.63
CA LEU A 297 39.48 69.18 13.93
C LEU A 297 40.20 69.66 12.66
N ASN A 298 39.66 69.36 11.47
CA ASN A 298 40.28 69.55 10.14
C ASN A 298 41.60 68.80 9.96
N VAL A 299 41.82 67.71 10.72
CA VAL A 299 42.98 66.82 10.56
C VAL A 299 42.54 65.62 9.72
N LYS A 300 43.22 65.36 8.60
CA LYS A 300 42.89 64.19 7.75
C LYS A 300 43.12 62.90 8.55
N ALA A 301 42.04 62.15 8.80
CA ALA A 301 42.14 60.83 9.41
C ALA A 301 42.70 59.81 8.42
N LYS A 302 43.26 58.72 8.94
CA LYS A 302 43.80 57.61 8.13
C LYS A 302 42.70 56.68 7.61
N GLU A 303 41.54 56.66 8.26
CA GLU A 303 40.41 55.76 7.97
C GLU A 303 39.12 56.56 7.83
N LYS A 304 38.17 56.07 7.03
CA LYS A 304 36.88 56.77 6.77
C LYS A 304 35.87 56.64 7.92
N TYR A 305 35.96 55.56 8.71
CA TYR A 305 35.07 55.27 9.82
C TYR A 305 35.88 54.73 11.01
N ILE A 306 35.34 54.90 12.22
CA ILE A 306 35.90 54.34 13.46
C ILE A 306 35.67 52.83 13.48
N LYS A 307 36.74 52.06 13.58
CA LYS A 307 36.65 50.60 13.78
C LYS A 307 36.22 50.27 15.20
N ILE A 308 34.96 49.91 15.36
CA ILE A 308 34.40 49.41 16.63
C ILE A 308 34.23 47.90 16.47
N ALA A 309 35.25 47.13 16.81
CA ALA A 309 35.20 45.67 16.72
C ALA A 309 35.29 45.06 18.13
N LEU A 310 34.38 44.14 18.42
CA LEU A 310 34.52 43.26 19.57
C LEU A 310 35.69 42.30 19.33
N PRO A 311 36.40 41.84 20.37
CA PRO A 311 37.44 40.84 20.20
C PRO A 311 36.86 39.52 19.66
N ASP A 312 37.49 38.94 18.64
CA ASP A 312 37.03 37.70 17.99
C ASP A 312 36.81 36.57 19.00
N TRP A 313 37.74 36.40 19.95
CA TRP A 313 37.65 35.39 21.01
C TRP A 313 36.36 35.52 21.84
N PHE A 314 35.92 36.76 22.12
CA PHE A 314 34.73 37.03 22.93
C PHE A 314 33.46 36.73 22.14
N VAL A 315 33.42 37.06 20.85
CA VAL A 315 32.29 36.77 19.96
C VAL A 315 32.14 35.26 19.78
N GLU A 316 33.24 34.57 19.46
CA GLU A 316 33.26 33.10 19.32
C GLU A 316 32.82 32.40 20.60
N GLU A 317 33.35 32.81 21.75
CA GLU A 317 32.98 32.27 23.06
C GLU A 317 31.51 32.55 23.39
N SER A 318 31.01 33.75 23.09
CA SER A 318 29.60 34.11 23.31
C SER A 318 28.65 33.27 22.47
N HIS A 319 28.98 33.06 21.20
CA HIS A 319 28.21 32.18 20.31
C HIS A 319 28.25 30.73 20.78
N ARG A 320 29.42 30.20 21.19
CA ARG A 320 29.55 28.84 21.72
C ARG A 320 28.72 28.66 22.99
N ASN A 321 28.86 29.55 23.97
CA ASN A 321 28.13 29.48 25.23
C ASN A 321 26.62 29.57 25.01
N LEU A 322 26.18 30.45 24.10
CA LEU A 322 24.76 30.57 23.75
C LEU A 322 24.24 29.28 23.10
N GLN A 323 25.01 28.65 22.21
CA GLN A 323 24.61 27.39 21.56
C GLN A 323 24.44 26.26 22.60
N GLU A 324 25.38 26.09 23.53
CA GLU A 324 25.29 25.09 24.60
C GLU A 324 24.05 25.30 25.49
N ILE A 325 23.71 26.55 25.79
CA ILE A 325 22.51 26.91 26.56
C ILE A 325 21.25 26.59 25.76
N LEU A 326 21.20 26.97 24.48
CA LEU A 326 20.05 26.69 23.60
C LEU A 326 19.83 25.19 23.44
N ASP A 327 20.89 24.42 23.21
CA ASP A 327 20.81 22.96 23.11
C ASP A 327 20.25 22.35 24.40
N THR A 328 20.71 22.83 25.56
CA THR A 328 20.24 22.35 26.87
C THR A 328 18.78 22.70 27.14
N LEU A 329 18.36 23.94 26.86
CA LEU A 329 17.00 24.42 27.11
C LEU A 329 15.96 23.77 26.20
N PHE A 330 16.31 23.56 24.93
CA PHE A 330 15.40 22.98 23.93
C PHE A 330 15.47 21.46 23.87
N LYS A 331 16.43 20.82 24.56
CA LYS A 331 16.62 19.37 24.57
C LYS A 331 15.33 18.58 24.77
N SER A 332 14.58 18.88 25.83
CA SER A 332 13.33 18.14 26.14
C SER A 332 12.25 18.30 25.08
N MET A 333 12.16 19.46 24.42
CA MET A 333 11.23 19.68 23.33
C MET A 333 11.69 18.93 22.07
N SER A 334 12.97 19.02 21.73
CA SER A 334 13.56 18.34 20.57
C SER A 334 13.45 16.81 20.69
N GLU A 335 13.74 16.26 21.87
CA GLU A 335 13.59 14.82 22.16
C GLU A 335 12.14 14.36 22.03
N HIS A 336 11.18 15.16 22.51
CA HIS A 336 9.75 14.86 22.37
C HIS A 336 9.29 14.88 20.91
N VAL A 337 9.70 15.88 20.13
CA VAL A 337 9.39 15.95 18.69
C VAL A 337 10.03 14.77 17.94
N ALA A 338 11.27 14.42 18.26
CA ALA A 338 11.94 13.25 17.68
C ALA A 338 11.23 11.93 18.05
N PHE A 339 10.82 11.76 19.31
CA PHE A 339 10.07 10.60 19.78
C PHE A 339 8.76 10.41 19.00
N ILE A 340 7.96 11.46 18.87
CA ILE A 340 6.70 11.42 18.10
C ILE A 340 7.02 11.11 16.63
N SER A 341 8.05 11.72 16.06
CA SER A 341 8.41 11.48 14.66
C SER A 341 8.77 10.01 14.41
N VAL A 342 9.52 9.39 15.32
CA VAL A 342 9.85 7.95 15.23
C VAL A 342 8.60 7.09 15.44
N GLU A 343 7.78 7.40 16.45
CA GLU A 343 6.59 6.63 16.77
C GLU A 343 5.58 6.59 15.61
N PHE A 344 5.38 7.70 14.91
CA PHE A 344 4.41 7.83 13.83
C PHE A 344 5.02 7.73 12.42
N SER A 345 6.32 7.42 12.31
CA SER A 345 7.05 7.27 11.03
C SER A 345 6.36 6.32 10.04
N GLY A 346 5.70 5.28 10.54
CA GLY A 346 4.97 4.30 9.75
C GLY A 346 3.68 4.80 9.09
N ILE A 347 3.24 6.04 9.35
CA ILE A 347 1.92 6.55 8.91
C ILE A 347 2.04 7.56 7.78
N TYR A 348 2.94 8.52 7.91
CA TYR A 348 3.00 9.66 7.02
C TYR A 348 3.96 9.45 5.83
N THR A 349 4.75 8.38 5.80
CA THR A 349 5.70 8.15 4.69
C THR A 349 4.94 7.90 3.38
N SER A 350 5.31 8.54 2.26
CA SER A 350 4.81 8.25 0.89
C SER A 350 4.77 6.76 0.49
N SER A 351 5.57 5.95 1.20
CA SER A 351 5.53 4.49 1.19
C SER A 351 4.16 3.92 1.54
N VAL A 352 3.37 4.52 2.45
CA VAL A 352 2.08 4.00 2.91
C VAL A 352 1.06 3.95 1.77
N LYS A 353 0.94 5.00 0.96
CA LYS A 353 0.07 4.98 -0.23
C LYS A 353 0.50 3.91 -1.22
N LYS A 354 1.81 3.77 -1.45
CA LYS A 354 2.36 2.72 -2.33
C LYS A 354 2.15 1.32 -1.75
N GLN A 355 2.31 1.15 -0.44
CA GLN A 355 2.10 -0.11 0.26
C GLN A 355 0.64 -0.52 0.22
N ILE A 356 -0.30 0.40 0.46
CA ILE A 356 -1.74 0.16 0.31
C ILE A 356 -2.06 -0.23 -1.14
N LEU A 357 -1.55 0.51 -2.13
CA LEU A 357 -1.74 0.14 -3.55
C LEU A 357 -1.12 -1.22 -3.90
N THR A 358 0.05 -1.54 -3.34
CA THR A 358 0.72 -2.83 -3.56
C THR A 358 -0.07 -3.96 -2.90
N LEU A 359 -0.60 -3.74 -1.69
CA LEU A 359 -1.46 -4.68 -0.98
C LEU A 359 -2.75 -4.90 -1.76
N THR A 360 -3.44 -3.86 -2.21
CA THR A 360 -4.63 -3.98 -3.06
C THR A 360 -4.33 -4.71 -4.38
N SER A 361 -3.14 -4.53 -4.97
CA SER A 361 -2.76 -5.21 -6.21
C SER A 361 -2.41 -6.70 -6.05
N LYS A 362 -1.97 -7.12 -4.85
CA LYS A 362 -1.45 -8.47 -4.61
C LYS A 362 -2.50 -9.47 -4.11
N GLN A 363 -3.74 -9.04 -3.89
CA GLN A 363 -4.83 -9.85 -3.29
C GLN A 363 -4.35 -10.69 -2.08
N PRO A 364 -3.83 -10.06 -1.00
CA PRO A 364 -3.45 -10.77 0.20
C PRO A 364 -4.65 -11.44 0.87
N ASN A 365 -4.37 -12.42 1.72
CA ASN A 365 -5.39 -13.13 2.50
C ASN A 365 -6.10 -12.19 3.50
N PHE A 366 -7.29 -12.60 3.94
CA PHE A 366 -8.13 -11.83 4.85
C PHE A 366 -7.41 -11.38 6.12
N ASP A 367 -6.68 -12.29 6.78
CA ASP A 367 -5.98 -12.00 8.04
C ASP A 367 -4.89 -10.92 7.86
N SER A 368 -4.19 -10.89 6.72
CA SER A 368 -3.21 -9.84 6.45
C SER A 368 -3.85 -8.46 6.39
N TYR A 369 -5.01 -8.32 5.74
CA TYR A 369 -5.75 -7.05 5.76
C TYR A 369 -6.17 -6.67 7.17
N PHE A 370 -6.66 -7.63 7.96
CA PHE A 370 -7.09 -7.41 9.33
C PHE A 370 -5.94 -6.94 10.24
N GLU A 371 -4.76 -7.58 10.16
CA GLU A 371 -3.57 -7.18 10.92
C GLU A 371 -3.15 -5.73 10.63
N HIS A 372 -3.21 -5.30 9.37
CA HIS A 372 -2.91 -3.92 9.02
C HIS A 372 -3.93 -2.96 9.64
N ILE A 373 -5.23 -3.29 9.61
CA ILE A 373 -6.28 -2.49 10.26
C ILE A 373 -6.00 -2.36 11.76
N CYS A 374 -5.68 -3.45 12.45
CA CYS A 374 -5.31 -3.44 13.87
C CYS A 374 -4.13 -2.51 14.15
N LYS A 375 -3.06 -2.59 13.34
CA LYS A 375 -1.90 -1.70 13.46
C LYS A 375 -2.27 -0.21 13.31
N TYR A 376 -3.12 0.14 12.34
CA TYR A 376 -3.58 1.52 12.17
C TYR A 376 -4.55 1.96 13.27
N ASN A 377 -5.33 1.05 13.86
CA ASN A 377 -6.14 1.32 15.05
C ASN A 377 -5.28 1.60 16.30
N GLU A 378 -4.16 0.90 16.47
CA GLU A 378 -3.18 1.21 17.52
C GLU A 378 -2.61 2.63 17.35
N TYR A 379 -2.22 2.99 16.14
CA TYR A 379 -1.78 4.35 15.82
C TYR A 379 -2.87 5.39 16.07
N LEU A 380 -4.13 5.07 15.75
CA LEU A 380 -5.28 5.94 16.03
C LEU A 380 -5.47 6.15 17.54
N SER A 381 -5.35 5.08 18.33
CA SER A 381 -5.40 5.13 19.79
C SER A 381 -4.29 6.00 20.38
N LYS A 382 -3.05 5.80 19.92
CA LYS A 382 -1.89 6.64 20.29
C LYS A 382 -2.08 8.10 19.88
N THR A 383 -2.63 8.35 18.70
CA THR A 383 -2.94 9.72 18.25
C THR A 383 -3.99 10.36 19.16
N ASN A 384 -5.00 9.60 19.60
CA ASN A 384 -6.03 10.10 20.51
C ASN A 384 -5.47 10.46 21.89
N SER A 385 -4.47 9.72 22.39
CA SER A 385 -3.81 10.00 23.68
C SER A 385 -2.84 11.19 23.64
N MET A 386 -2.45 11.69 22.45
CA MET A 386 -1.61 12.88 22.33
C MET A 386 -2.26 14.12 22.98
N VAL A 387 -1.48 14.84 23.79
CA VAL A 387 -1.91 16.09 24.42
C VAL A 387 -1.87 17.24 23.41
N SER A 388 -2.89 18.09 23.39
CA SER A 388 -2.95 19.21 22.43
C SER A 388 -1.92 20.31 22.68
N ASN A 389 -1.54 20.54 23.94
CA ASN A 389 -0.58 21.61 24.30
C ASN A 389 0.41 21.09 25.34
N LEU A 390 1.70 21.26 25.08
CA LEU A 390 2.78 21.00 26.03
C LEU A 390 3.50 22.30 26.36
N TYR A 391 3.87 22.47 27.63
CA TYR A 391 4.52 23.68 28.12
C TYR A 391 5.94 23.34 28.58
N TYR A 392 6.90 24.09 28.04
CA TYR A 392 8.32 24.01 28.38
C TYR A 392 8.81 25.40 28.83
N ASN A 393 9.99 25.47 29.43
CA ASN A 393 10.60 26.74 29.84
C ASN A 393 10.78 27.71 28.67
N VAL A 394 11.05 27.17 27.47
CA VAL A 394 11.25 27.92 26.22
C VAL A 394 9.96 28.34 25.52
N GLY A 395 8.79 27.89 26.02
CA GLY A 395 7.49 28.22 25.46
C GLY A 395 6.56 27.01 25.28
N LYS A 396 5.61 27.13 24.36
CA LYS A 396 4.49 26.20 24.21
C LYS A 396 4.60 25.44 22.89
N LEU A 397 4.43 24.12 22.92
CA LEU A 397 4.27 23.27 21.74
C LEU A 397 2.79 22.90 21.57
N GLU A 398 2.15 23.47 20.55
CA GLU A 398 0.80 23.13 20.11
C GLU A 398 0.83 21.95 19.12
N GLN A 399 0.11 20.88 19.43
CA GLN A 399 0.10 19.64 18.66
C GLN A 399 -1.26 19.36 17.99
N SER A 400 -2.23 20.28 18.11
CA SER A 400 -3.60 20.08 17.60
C SER A 400 -3.65 19.79 16.10
N SER A 401 -2.87 20.53 15.32
CA SER A 401 -2.79 20.38 13.87
C SER A 401 -2.23 19.01 13.47
N ALA A 402 -1.05 18.64 14.00
CA ALA A 402 -0.48 17.30 13.79
C ALA A 402 -1.43 16.18 14.23
N LYS A 403 -2.04 16.29 15.42
CA LYS A 403 -3.01 15.30 15.93
C LYS A 403 -4.18 15.11 14.96
N LYS A 404 -4.75 16.21 14.44
CA LYS A 404 -5.85 16.15 13.47
C LYS A 404 -5.41 15.48 12.16
N SER A 405 -4.25 15.85 11.63
CA SER A 405 -3.72 15.28 10.40
C SER A 405 -3.40 13.78 10.53
N LEU A 406 -2.72 13.37 11.59
CA LEU A 406 -2.42 11.95 11.87
C LEU A 406 -3.70 11.13 12.02
N LYS A 407 -4.69 11.67 12.76
CA LYS A 407 -6.00 11.03 12.92
C LYS A 407 -6.69 10.82 11.57
N GLN A 408 -6.69 11.86 10.72
CA GLN A 408 -7.29 11.78 9.40
C GLN A 408 -6.60 10.73 8.52
N ILE A 409 -5.27 10.65 8.55
CA ILE A 409 -4.52 9.65 7.79
C ILE A 409 -4.89 8.24 8.26
N CYS A 410 -4.87 7.97 9.57
CA CYS A 410 -5.28 6.67 10.14
C CYS A 410 -6.71 6.31 9.73
N CYS A 411 -7.68 7.21 9.91
CA CYS A 411 -9.08 6.95 9.56
C CYS A 411 -9.26 6.67 8.07
N ASN A 412 -8.56 7.40 7.19
CA ASN A 412 -8.62 7.17 5.74
C ASN A 412 -8.08 5.78 5.38
N VAL A 413 -6.93 5.39 5.94
CA VAL A 413 -6.33 4.07 5.67
C VAL A 413 -7.22 2.94 6.18
N ILE A 414 -7.71 3.05 7.42
CA ILE A 414 -8.64 2.07 8.02
C ILE A 414 -9.88 1.95 7.14
N SER A 415 -10.50 3.07 6.75
CA SER A 415 -11.71 3.06 5.90
C SER A 415 -11.49 2.35 4.56
N VAL A 416 -10.35 2.58 3.89
CA VAL A 416 -10.03 1.91 2.62
C VAL A 416 -9.86 0.41 2.83
N LEU A 417 -9.05 0.00 3.82
CA LEU A 417 -8.79 -1.42 4.09
C LEU A 417 -10.06 -2.16 4.56
N THR A 418 -10.88 -1.55 5.41
CA THR A 418 -12.16 -2.11 5.85
C THR A 418 -13.12 -2.31 4.68
N THR A 419 -13.17 -1.36 3.73
CA THR A 419 -14.03 -1.49 2.54
C THR A 419 -13.62 -2.68 1.68
N GLU A 420 -12.32 -2.86 1.44
CA GLU A 420 -11.79 -4.01 0.70
C GLU A 420 -12.04 -5.34 1.43
N LEU A 421 -11.87 -5.36 2.76
CA LEU A 421 -12.08 -6.56 3.58
C LEU A 421 -13.57 -6.96 3.62
N VAL A 422 -14.49 -5.98 3.71
CA VAL A 422 -15.94 -6.23 3.56
C VAL A 422 -16.25 -6.83 2.19
N LYS A 423 -15.70 -6.23 1.12
CA LYS A 423 -15.90 -6.72 -0.25
C LYS A 423 -15.37 -8.14 -0.43
N TYR A 424 -14.17 -8.43 0.06
CA TYR A 424 -13.57 -9.77 0.05
C TYR A 424 -14.51 -10.79 0.68
N HIS A 425 -15.03 -10.50 1.88
CA HIS A 425 -15.95 -11.40 2.58
C HIS A 425 -17.29 -11.56 1.84
N GLN A 426 -17.84 -10.49 1.26
CA GLN A 426 -19.05 -10.59 0.43
C GLN A 426 -18.82 -11.46 -0.81
N ASP A 427 -17.71 -11.28 -1.51
CA ASP A 427 -17.40 -12.06 -2.71
C ASP A 427 -17.14 -13.53 -2.38
N PHE A 428 -16.49 -13.81 -1.24
CA PHE A 428 -16.33 -15.16 -0.71
C PHE A 428 -17.69 -15.83 -0.43
N ASN A 429 -18.59 -15.13 0.26
CA ASN A 429 -19.94 -15.64 0.55
C ASN A 429 -20.78 -15.84 -0.71
N ARG A 430 -20.69 -14.92 -1.69
CA ARG A 430 -21.33 -15.08 -3.01
C ARG A 430 -20.81 -16.30 -3.74
N SER A 431 -19.51 -16.59 -3.69
CA SER A 431 -18.93 -17.79 -4.28
C SER A 431 -19.50 -19.06 -3.66
N ILE A 432 -19.65 -19.10 -2.33
CA ILE A 432 -20.26 -20.25 -1.63
C ILE A 432 -21.72 -20.42 -2.08
N CYS A 433 -22.50 -19.34 -2.08
CA CYS A 433 -23.89 -19.38 -2.53
C CYS A 433 -24.01 -19.84 -4.00
N ALA A 434 -23.13 -19.38 -4.88
CA ALA A 434 -23.10 -19.80 -6.28
C ALA A 434 -22.79 -21.29 -6.43
N ASP A 435 -21.84 -21.83 -5.65
CA ASP A 435 -21.54 -23.25 -5.63
C ASP A 435 -22.77 -24.09 -5.21
N PHE A 436 -23.52 -23.64 -4.20
CA PHE A 436 -24.76 -24.31 -3.79
C PHE A 436 -25.89 -24.20 -4.82
N GLU A 437 -26.08 -23.04 -5.46
CA GLU A 437 -27.07 -22.89 -6.53
C GLU A 437 -26.75 -23.75 -7.76
N ASN A 438 -25.47 -23.83 -8.13
CA ASN A 438 -25.00 -24.76 -9.16
C ASN A 438 -25.32 -26.22 -8.78
N LEU A 439 -25.11 -26.59 -7.51
CA LEU A 439 -25.41 -27.93 -7.02
C LEU A 439 -26.93 -28.22 -7.06
N LYS A 440 -27.74 -27.25 -6.64
CA LYS A 440 -29.21 -27.32 -6.68
C LYS A 440 -29.73 -27.46 -8.12
N SER A 441 -29.25 -26.64 -9.05
CA SER A 441 -29.67 -26.72 -10.46
C SER A 441 -29.28 -28.05 -11.10
N MET A 442 -28.11 -28.60 -10.77
CA MET A 442 -27.73 -29.94 -11.23
C MET A 442 -28.62 -31.04 -10.62
N ALA A 443 -28.97 -30.95 -9.34
CA ALA A 443 -29.82 -31.93 -8.65
C ALA A 443 -31.29 -31.92 -9.14
N LEU A 444 -31.75 -30.81 -9.70
CA LEU A 444 -33.12 -30.69 -10.23
C LEU A 444 -33.23 -31.04 -11.73
N ASN A 445 -32.13 -31.43 -12.38
CA ASN A 445 -32.13 -31.79 -13.79
C ASN A 445 -32.65 -33.24 -13.98
N ILE A 446 -33.72 -33.40 -14.77
CA ILE A 446 -34.38 -34.69 -14.98
C ILE A 446 -33.58 -35.53 -16.00
N PRO A 447 -33.04 -36.70 -15.62
CA PRO A 447 -32.38 -37.61 -16.55
C PRO A 447 -33.34 -38.15 -17.61
N ARG A 448 -32.87 -38.33 -18.85
CA ARG A 448 -33.69 -38.84 -19.96
C ARG A 448 -33.45 -40.32 -20.29
N ASP A 449 -32.33 -40.86 -19.85
CA ASP A 449 -31.83 -42.19 -20.21
C ASP A 449 -31.01 -42.79 -19.05
N ALA A 450 -30.82 -44.12 -19.09
CA ALA A 450 -30.13 -44.87 -18.04
C ALA A 450 -28.70 -44.37 -17.76
N ASN A 451 -27.97 -43.92 -18.79
CA ASN A 451 -26.61 -43.40 -18.63
C ASN A 451 -26.63 -42.02 -17.94
N SER A 452 -27.52 -41.11 -18.35
CA SER A 452 -27.70 -39.84 -17.67
C SER A 452 -28.13 -40.00 -16.21
N LEU A 453 -28.99 -40.98 -15.91
CA LEU A 453 -29.47 -41.26 -14.55
C LEU A 453 -28.34 -41.79 -13.64
N THR A 454 -27.57 -42.75 -14.13
CA THR A 454 -26.43 -43.30 -13.39
C THR A 454 -25.37 -42.24 -13.11
N GLN A 455 -25.01 -41.43 -14.10
CA GLN A 455 -24.08 -40.31 -13.93
C GLN A 455 -24.58 -39.26 -12.91
N LEU A 456 -25.87 -38.91 -12.96
CA LEU A 456 -26.46 -37.96 -12.00
C LEU A 456 -26.39 -38.54 -10.58
N SER A 457 -26.76 -39.81 -10.40
CA SER A 457 -26.75 -40.47 -9.08
C SER A 457 -25.35 -40.55 -8.46
N GLU A 458 -24.33 -40.86 -9.26
CA GLU A 458 -22.94 -40.92 -8.80
C GLU A 458 -22.41 -39.54 -8.43
N ARG A 459 -22.68 -38.53 -9.28
CA ARG A 459 -22.31 -37.14 -9.00
C ARG A 459 -22.97 -36.62 -7.73
N MET A 460 -24.26 -36.88 -7.53
CA MET A 460 -24.99 -36.43 -6.34
C MET A 460 -24.52 -37.14 -5.07
N SER A 461 -24.20 -38.44 -5.16
CA SER A 461 -23.58 -39.20 -4.06
C SER A 461 -22.20 -38.62 -3.67
N ARG A 462 -21.37 -38.28 -4.66
CA ARG A 462 -20.07 -37.62 -4.43
C ARG A 462 -20.26 -36.20 -3.86
N ALA A 463 -21.20 -35.44 -4.40
CA ALA A 463 -21.50 -34.09 -3.94
C ALA A 463 -21.94 -34.06 -2.47
N SER A 464 -22.85 -34.96 -2.08
CA SER A 464 -23.33 -35.08 -0.69
C SER A 464 -22.20 -35.42 0.30
N LYS A 465 -21.21 -36.23 -0.09
CA LYS A 465 -20.14 -36.69 0.81
C LYS A 465 -18.92 -35.76 0.88
N VAL A 466 -18.52 -35.19 -0.26
CA VAL A 466 -17.27 -34.44 -0.39
C VAL A 466 -17.55 -32.94 -0.48
N LEU A 467 -18.35 -32.52 -1.47
CA LEU A 467 -18.59 -31.09 -1.72
C LEU A 467 -19.29 -30.41 -0.53
N ILE A 468 -20.25 -31.08 0.12
CA ILE A 468 -20.92 -30.51 1.31
C ILE A 468 -19.94 -30.29 2.46
N LYS A 469 -18.98 -31.20 2.67
CA LYS A 469 -17.95 -31.02 3.73
C LYS A 469 -16.99 -29.89 3.40
N GLU A 470 -16.60 -29.76 2.13
CA GLU A 470 -15.77 -28.64 1.66
C GLU A 470 -16.49 -27.30 1.82
N GLN A 471 -17.79 -27.24 1.47
CA GLN A 471 -18.59 -26.04 1.66
C GLN A 471 -18.85 -25.73 3.14
N GLU A 472 -19.03 -26.74 4.00
CA GLU A 472 -19.12 -26.55 5.45
C GLU A 472 -17.85 -25.89 5.99
N GLN A 473 -16.67 -26.34 5.54
CA GLN A 473 -15.40 -25.74 5.93
C GLN A 473 -15.29 -24.27 5.47
N LYS A 474 -15.66 -23.97 4.22
CA LYS A 474 -15.71 -22.59 3.72
C LYS A 474 -16.69 -21.73 4.51
N ILE A 475 -17.86 -22.26 4.91
CA ILE A 475 -18.82 -21.53 5.76
C ILE A 475 -18.23 -21.26 7.14
N ARG A 476 -17.50 -22.20 7.75
CA ARG A 476 -16.79 -21.95 9.02
C ARG A 476 -15.75 -20.84 8.90
N GLU A 477 -15.01 -20.82 7.78
CA GLU A 477 -14.07 -19.73 7.48
C GLU A 477 -14.78 -18.39 7.30
N SER A 478 -15.92 -18.36 6.60
CA SER A 478 -16.79 -17.19 6.48
C SER A 478 -17.26 -16.69 7.85
N ILE A 479 -17.73 -17.59 8.74
CA ILE A 479 -18.14 -17.23 10.11
C ILE A 479 -16.97 -16.65 10.92
N TYR A 480 -15.77 -17.21 10.77
CA TYR A 480 -14.56 -16.65 11.39
C TYR A 480 -14.29 -15.23 10.88
N MET A 481 -14.33 -15.01 9.57
CA MET A 481 -14.17 -13.68 8.97
C MET A 481 -15.23 -12.69 9.44
N LEU A 482 -16.50 -13.15 9.54
CA LEU A 482 -17.61 -12.37 10.06
C LEU A 482 -17.37 -11.93 11.51
N SER A 483 -16.84 -12.81 12.37
CA SER A 483 -16.55 -12.47 13.76
C SER A 483 -15.53 -11.33 13.88
N LYS A 484 -14.51 -11.35 13.02
CA LYS A 484 -13.49 -10.29 12.93
C LYS A 484 -14.03 -9.00 12.34
N LEU A 485 -14.89 -9.09 11.33
CA LEU A 485 -15.56 -7.94 10.74
C LEU A 485 -16.43 -7.18 11.74
N LEU A 486 -17.17 -7.89 12.60
CA LEU A 486 -18.02 -7.29 13.63
C LEU A 486 -17.22 -6.51 14.69
N GLU A 487 -15.95 -6.83 14.90
CA GLU A 487 -15.05 -6.07 15.80
C GLU A 487 -14.65 -4.71 15.20
N ILE A 488 -14.69 -4.54 13.88
CA ILE A 488 -14.13 -3.37 13.18
C ILE A 488 -15.16 -2.51 12.43
N THR A 489 -16.30 -3.08 12.03
CA THR A 489 -17.30 -2.37 11.21
C THR A 489 -18.72 -2.83 11.51
N ILE A 490 -19.66 -1.92 11.27
CA ILE A 490 -21.08 -2.22 11.21
C ILE A 490 -21.38 -2.77 9.81
N LEU A 491 -22.11 -3.89 9.75
CA LEU A 491 -22.48 -4.53 8.50
C LEU A 491 -23.78 -3.93 7.97
N THR A 492 -23.90 -3.85 6.64
CA THR A 492 -25.15 -3.46 5.98
C THR A 492 -26.17 -4.60 6.06
N ASP A 493 -27.46 -4.27 5.99
CA ASP A 493 -28.54 -5.26 5.98
C ASP A 493 -28.35 -6.27 4.83
N GLU A 494 -27.95 -5.81 3.64
CA GLU A 494 -27.62 -6.67 2.50
C GLU A 494 -26.52 -7.69 2.83
N HIS A 495 -25.49 -7.28 3.58
CA HIS A 495 -24.41 -8.18 3.96
C HIS A 495 -24.88 -9.18 5.02
N ILE A 496 -25.72 -8.75 5.97
CA ILE A 496 -26.33 -9.63 6.97
C ILE A 496 -27.20 -10.69 6.30
N ASP A 497 -28.04 -10.30 5.34
CA ASP A 497 -28.88 -11.22 4.58
C ASP A 497 -28.07 -12.21 3.74
N LEU A 498 -26.96 -11.76 3.13
CA LEU A 498 -26.03 -12.65 2.45
C LEU A 498 -25.44 -13.69 3.41
N ASN A 499 -24.95 -13.27 4.59
CA ASN A 499 -24.43 -14.21 5.60
C ASN A 499 -25.49 -15.21 6.06
N LYS A 500 -26.71 -14.74 6.33
CA LYS A 500 -27.84 -15.59 6.70
C LYS A 500 -28.09 -16.65 5.64
N THR A 501 -28.12 -16.24 4.37
CA THR A 501 -28.30 -17.15 3.23
C THR A 501 -27.16 -18.15 3.12
N THR A 502 -25.90 -17.69 3.19
CA THR A 502 -24.70 -18.53 3.14
C THR A 502 -24.69 -19.60 4.23
N ILE A 503 -25.05 -19.25 5.47
CA ILE A 503 -25.08 -20.20 6.60
C ILE A 503 -26.24 -21.19 6.46
N ASN A 504 -27.42 -20.72 6.04
CA ASN A 504 -28.61 -21.55 5.92
C ASN A 504 -28.57 -22.54 4.75
N TRP A 505 -27.72 -22.33 3.75
CA TRP A 505 -27.56 -23.25 2.61
C TRP A 505 -27.31 -24.71 3.01
N LEU A 506 -26.61 -24.96 4.13
CA LEU A 506 -26.36 -26.33 4.61
C LEU A 506 -27.64 -27.06 5.03
N HIS A 507 -28.64 -26.32 5.48
CA HIS A 507 -29.97 -26.83 5.80
C HIS A 507 -30.85 -26.85 4.53
N ASP A 508 -30.85 -25.75 3.76
CA ASP A 508 -31.76 -25.56 2.63
C ASP A 508 -31.47 -26.48 1.44
N ILE A 509 -30.24 -27.00 1.31
CA ILE A 509 -29.88 -27.98 0.28
C ILE A 509 -30.37 -29.41 0.59
N GLN A 510 -30.61 -29.74 1.86
CA GLN A 510 -31.06 -31.09 2.27
C GLN A 510 -32.37 -31.52 1.60
N PRO A 511 -33.45 -30.72 1.58
CA PRO A 511 -34.69 -31.09 0.88
C PRO A 511 -34.47 -31.26 -0.63
N VAL A 512 -33.54 -30.52 -1.25
CA VAL A 512 -33.20 -30.68 -2.67
C VAL A 512 -32.57 -32.05 -2.94
N PHE A 513 -31.66 -32.50 -2.07
CA PHE A 513 -31.10 -33.85 -2.17
C PHE A 513 -32.16 -34.94 -1.97
N ALA A 514 -33.06 -34.74 -1.01
CA ALA A 514 -34.17 -35.68 -0.80
C ALA A 514 -35.06 -35.77 -2.05
N GLN A 515 -35.41 -34.62 -2.64
CA GLN A 515 -36.19 -34.56 -3.88
C GLN A 515 -35.45 -35.23 -5.05
N ASN A 516 -34.17 -34.95 -5.25
CA ASN A 516 -33.35 -35.60 -6.28
C ASN A 516 -33.29 -37.12 -6.08
N ASN A 517 -33.13 -37.60 -4.84
CA ASN A 517 -33.13 -39.04 -4.57
C ASN A 517 -34.48 -39.67 -4.92
N THR A 518 -35.60 -39.05 -4.53
CA THR A 518 -36.94 -39.54 -4.91
C THR A 518 -37.15 -39.53 -6.42
N LEU A 519 -36.67 -38.51 -7.13
CA LEU A 519 -36.75 -38.43 -8.58
C LEU A 519 -35.91 -39.52 -9.25
N CYS A 520 -34.67 -39.72 -8.80
CA CYS A 520 -33.77 -40.75 -9.32
C CYS A 520 -34.35 -42.17 -9.11
N GLU A 521 -34.90 -42.47 -7.93
CA GLU A 521 -35.54 -43.77 -7.67
C GLU A 521 -36.79 -43.98 -8.53
N THR A 522 -37.62 -42.94 -8.70
CA THR A 522 -38.82 -43.02 -9.56
C THR A 522 -38.42 -43.29 -11.01
N MET A 523 -37.49 -42.50 -11.55
CA MET A 523 -36.99 -42.65 -12.93
C MET A 523 -36.28 -44.00 -13.14
N LYS A 524 -35.55 -44.48 -12.12
CA LYS A 524 -34.93 -45.80 -12.14
C LYS A 524 -36.00 -46.89 -12.29
N SER A 525 -37.05 -46.85 -11.48
CA SER A 525 -38.17 -47.81 -11.56
C SER A 525 -38.84 -47.77 -12.93
N GLU A 526 -39.13 -46.58 -13.47
CA GLU A 526 -39.75 -46.43 -14.79
C GLU A 526 -38.88 -47.01 -15.93
N LEU A 527 -37.56 -46.76 -15.89
CA LEU A 527 -36.61 -47.29 -16.87
C LEU A 527 -36.42 -48.80 -16.74
N GLU A 528 -36.40 -49.34 -15.52
CA GLU A 528 -36.34 -50.80 -15.27
C GLU A 528 -37.61 -51.51 -15.79
N GLU A 529 -38.80 -50.94 -15.55
CA GLU A 529 -40.06 -51.44 -16.09
C GLU A 529 -40.09 -51.39 -17.63
N ASP A 530 -39.57 -50.32 -18.22
CA ASP A 530 -39.47 -50.17 -19.67
C ASP A 530 -38.49 -51.17 -20.29
N LEU A 531 -37.33 -51.38 -19.66
CA LEU A 531 -36.35 -52.39 -20.05
C LEU A 531 -36.97 -53.79 -20.05
N GLN A 532 -37.69 -54.14 -18.97
CA GLN A 532 -38.37 -55.44 -18.90
C GLN A 532 -39.46 -55.58 -19.97
N ARG A 533 -40.22 -54.51 -20.25
CA ARG A 533 -41.20 -54.49 -21.35
C ARG A 533 -40.53 -54.72 -22.71
N ARG A 534 -39.38 -54.06 -22.97
CA ARG A 534 -38.60 -54.24 -24.21
C ARG A 534 -38.02 -55.65 -24.35
N ILE A 535 -37.48 -56.24 -23.28
CA ILE A 535 -37.00 -57.63 -23.26
C ILE A 535 -38.13 -58.59 -23.65
N ASN A 536 -39.31 -58.43 -23.04
CA ASN A 536 -40.47 -59.27 -23.33
C ASN A 536 -40.96 -59.08 -24.78
N ALA A 537 -41.01 -57.83 -25.26
CA ALA A 537 -41.41 -57.53 -26.63
C ALA A 537 -40.43 -58.11 -27.66
N LEU A 538 -39.12 -57.99 -27.43
CA LEU A 538 -38.08 -58.54 -28.31
C LEU A 538 -38.16 -60.07 -28.38
N ASN A 539 -38.36 -60.74 -27.24
CA ASN A 539 -38.57 -62.19 -27.21
C ASN A 539 -39.81 -62.63 -28.01
N LEU A 540 -40.93 -61.91 -27.88
CA LEU A 540 -42.15 -62.16 -28.66
C LEU A 540 -41.94 -61.93 -30.16
N GLU A 541 -41.22 -60.87 -30.54
CA GLU A 541 -40.90 -60.57 -31.93
C GLU A 541 -40.02 -61.67 -32.55
N VAL A 542 -39.00 -62.14 -31.83
CA VAL A 542 -38.12 -63.24 -32.25
C VAL A 542 -38.90 -64.54 -32.41
N ASP A 543 -39.78 -64.86 -31.46
CA ASP A 543 -40.65 -66.05 -31.52
C ASP A 543 -41.59 -66.02 -32.72
N ALA A 544 -42.07 -64.84 -33.12
CA ALA A 544 -42.94 -64.68 -34.29
C ALA A 544 -42.21 -64.87 -35.63
N ILE A 545 -40.86 -64.77 -35.67
CA ILE A 545 -40.08 -64.95 -36.90
C ILE A 545 -39.88 -66.43 -37.22
N PHE A 546 -39.69 -67.30 -36.23
CA PHE A 546 -39.40 -68.72 -36.49
C PHE A 546 -40.44 -69.44 -37.36
N PRO A 547 -41.76 -69.28 -37.16
CA PRO A 547 -42.76 -69.86 -38.05
C PRO A 547 -42.66 -69.36 -39.50
N GLN A 548 -42.18 -68.13 -39.72
CA GLN A 548 -41.98 -67.57 -41.06
C GLN A 548 -40.79 -68.21 -41.79
N LEU A 549 -39.86 -68.84 -41.05
CA LEU A 549 -38.69 -69.50 -41.64
C LEU A 549 -39.02 -70.80 -42.38
N ILE A 550 -40.23 -71.36 -42.21
CA ILE A 550 -40.68 -72.55 -42.96
C ILE A 550 -40.56 -72.34 -44.48
N ILE A 551 -40.79 -71.11 -44.96
CA ILE A 551 -40.66 -70.75 -46.38
C ILE A 551 -39.24 -70.99 -46.91
N LEU A 552 -38.22 -71.03 -46.03
CA LEU A 552 -36.84 -71.31 -46.44
C LEU A 552 -36.65 -72.75 -46.96
N ASP A 553 -37.50 -73.69 -46.54
CA ASP A 553 -37.48 -75.07 -47.06
C ASP A 553 -37.96 -75.16 -48.51
N ASP A 554 -38.77 -74.20 -48.97
CA ASP A 554 -39.24 -74.10 -50.36
C ASP A 554 -38.25 -73.34 -51.27
N MET A 555 -37.12 -72.89 -50.72
CA MET A 555 -36.06 -72.20 -51.46
C MET A 555 -35.02 -73.17 -52.01
N ASP A 556 -35.45 -74.16 -52.79
CA ASP A 556 -34.58 -75.23 -53.29
C ASP A 556 -34.30 -75.22 -54.80
N ASP A 557 -34.79 -74.21 -55.52
CA ASP A 557 -34.66 -74.10 -56.98
C ASP A 557 -33.67 -73.00 -57.40
N MET A 558 -32.54 -73.40 -57.99
CA MET A 558 -31.50 -72.50 -58.48
C MET A 558 -32.05 -71.46 -59.49
N SER A 559 -33.11 -71.79 -60.24
CA SER A 559 -33.71 -70.89 -61.23
C SER A 559 -34.42 -69.68 -60.61
N LYS A 560 -34.85 -69.77 -59.34
CA LYS A 560 -35.61 -68.74 -58.62
C LYS A 560 -34.78 -67.95 -57.60
N VAL A 561 -33.47 -68.18 -57.54
CA VAL A 561 -32.53 -67.56 -56.57
C VAL A 561 -32.60 -66.03 -56.51
N GLY A 562 -32.96 -65.35 -57.60
CA GLY A 562 -33.17 -63.89 -57.59
C GLY A 562 -34.35 -63.44 -56.72
N GLU A 563 -35.43 -64.22 -56.69
CA GLU A 563 -36.61 -63.97 -55.83
C GLU A 563 -36.26 -64.26 -54.36
N TYR A 564 -35.50 -65.32 -54.10
CA TYR A 564 -35.02 -65.68 -52.76
C TYR A 564 -34.11 -64.59 -52.17
N ALA A 565 -33.21 -64.02 -52.97
CA ALA A 565 -32.34 -62.92 -52.54
C ALA A 565 -33.12 -61.68 -52.08
N GLN A 566 -34.25 -61.38 -52.74
CA GLN A 566 -35.11 -60.26 -52.36
C GLN A 566 -35.85 -60.53 -51.04
N HIS A 567 -36.38 -61.75 -50.84
CA HIS A 567 -37.00 -62.14 -49.57
C HIS A 567 -36.01 -62.06 -48.40
N TYR A 568 -34.78 -62.53 -48.62
CA TYR A 568 -33.72 -62.46 -47.62
C TYR A 568 -33.30 -61.04 -47.26
N LYS A 569 -33.41 -60.07 -48.18
CA LYS A 569 -33.09 -58.67 -47.90
C LYS A 569 -33.97 -58.11 -46.78
N ASP A 570 -35.26 -58.41 -46.82
CA ASP A 570 -36.22 -57.98 -45.79
C ASP A 570 -36.01 -58.74 -44.48
N LEU A 571 -35.73 -60.05 -44.56
CA LEU A 571 -35.46 -60.90 -43.40
C LEU A 571 -34.17 -60.48 -42.65
N ILE A 572 -33.09 -60.18 -43.37
CA ILE A 572 -31.83 -59.65 -42.81
C ILE A 572 -32.04 -58.28 -42.18
N LYS A 573 -32.87 -57.41 -42.79
CA LYS A 573 -33.19 -56.10 -42.22
C LYS A 573 -33.95 -56.22 -40.89
N LYS A 574 -34.88 -57.17 -40.79
CA LYS A 574 -35.58 -57.49 -39.53
C LYS A 574 -34.61 -58.04 -38.48
N TYR A 575 -33.78 -59.03 -38.84
CA TYR A 575 -32.77 -59.59 -37.94
C TYR A 575 -31.80 -58.52 -37.39
N LYS A 576 -31.30 -57.63 -38.25
CA LYS A 576 -30.39 -56.55 -37.80
C LYS A 576 -31.04 -55.62 -36.76
N ARG A 577 -32.32 -55.26 -36.94
CA ARG A 577 -33.03 -54.45 -35.95
C ARG A 577 -33.13 -55.14 -34.60
N ILE A 578 -33.39 -56.45 -34.61
CA ILE A 578 -33.45 -57.29 -33.41
C ILE A 578 -32.07 -57.38 -32.74
N ASP A 579 -31.01 -57.57 -33.52
CA ASP A 579 -29.62 -57.62 -33.03
C ASP A 579 -29.17 -56.28 -32.43
N ASP A 580 -29.51 -55.16 -33.08
CA ASP A 580 -29.23 -53.80 -32.59
C ASP A 580 -29.99 -53.53 -31.28
N GLU A 581 -31.28 -53.87 -31.20
CA GLU A 581 -32.09 -53.72 -29.98
C GLU A 581 -31.56 -54.58 -28.82
N MET A 582 -31.14 -55.83 -29.11
CA MET A 582 -30.49 -56.71 -28.13
C MET A 582 -29.23 -56.06 -27.55
N GLN A 583 -28.38 -55.45 -28.39
CA GLN A 583 -27.17 -54.78 -27.92
C GLN A 583 -27.48 -53.56 -27.05
N VAL A 584 -28.51 -52.79 -27.40
CA VAL A 584 -28.98 -51.66 -26.59
C VAL A 584 -29.48 -52.15 -25.22
N ILE A 585 -30.33 -53.17 -25.19
CA ILE A 585 -30.83 -53.79 -23.94
C ILE A 585 -29.67 -54.26 -23.07
N ASN A 586 -28.73 -55.04 -23.60
CA ASN A 586 -27.59 -55.54 -22.82
C ASN A 586 -26.70 -54.39 -22.30
N SER A 587 -26.55 -53.31 -23.06
CA SER A 587 -25.81 -52.12 -22.62
C SER A 587 -26.51 -51.39 -21.47
N GLU A 588 -27.84 -51.34 -21.48
CA GLU A 588 -28.64 -50.77 -20.39
C GLU A 588 -28.65 -51.68 -19.15
N GLU A 589 -28.78 -52.99 -19.30
CA GLU A 589 -28.64 -53.97 -18.21
C GLU A 589 -27.28 -53.82 -17.52
N ARG A 590 -26.21 -53.64 -18.30
CA ARG A 590 -24.86 -53.39 -17.76
C ARG A 590 -24.78 -52.09 -16.96
N LEU A 591 -25.46 -51.02 -17.40
CA LEU A 591 -25.54 -49.76 -16.66
C LEU A 591 -26.29 -49.91 -15.33
N PHE A 592 -27.38 -50.67 -15.32
CA PHE A 592 -28.13 -51.02 -14.10
C PHE A 592 -27.46 -52.10 -13.24
N LYS A 593 -26.35 -52.69 -13.72
CA LYS A 593 -25.64 -53.80 -13.09
C LYS A 593 -26.48 -55.07 -12.96
N PHE A 594 -27.41 -55.27 -13.88
CA PHE A 594 -28.11 -56.53 -14.06
C PHE A 594 -27.22 -57.52 -14.83
N PRO A 595 -27.40 -58.83 -14.61
CA PRO A 595 -26.78 -59.83 -15.48
C PRO A 595 -27.32 -59.64 -16.90
N GLU A 596 -26.43 -59.67 -17.90
CA GLU A 596 -26.83 -59.54 -19.31
C GLU A 596 -27.75 -60.71 -19.68
N THR A 597 -28.93 -60.39 -20.22
CA THR A 597 -29.87 -61.39 -20.68
C THR A 597 -29.29 -62.12 -21.88
N GLU A 598 -29.21 -63.44 -21.79
CA GLU A 598 -28.82 -64.28 -22.92
C GLU A 598 -30.04 -64.47 -23.82
N PHE A 599 -29.91 -64.14 -25.11
CA PHE A 599 -30.94 -64.33 -26.13
C PHE A 599 -30.59 -65.49 -27.08
N PRO A 600 -30.62 -66.76 -26.63
CA PRO A 600 -30.20 -67.91 -27.42
C PRO A 600 -31.01 -68.06 -28.72
N LYS A 601 -32.28 -67.66 -28.70
CA LYS A 601 -33.14 -67.64 -29.89
C LYS A 601 -32.69 -66.64 -30.96
N ILE A 602 -32.17 -65.47 -30.59
CA ILE A 602 -31.61 -64.50 -31.55
C ILE A 602 -30.33 -65.08 -32.19
N PHE A 603 -29.52 -65.78 -31.40
CA PHE A 603 -28.33 -66.47 -31.90
C PHE A 603 -28.70 -67.62 -32.85
N ASP A 604 -29.68 -68.46 -32.51
CA ASP A 604 -30.18 -69.50 -33.39
C ASP A 604 -30.70 -68.91 -34.71
N LEU A 605 -31.45 -67.81 -34.63
CA LEU A 605 -31.98 -67.08 -35.78
C LEU A 605 -30.85 -66.59 -36.71
N LYS A 606 -29.77 -66.03 -36.14
CA LYS A 606 -28.56 -65.62 -36.88
C LYS A 606 -27.91 -66.80 -37.59
N GLU A 607 -27.72 -67.91 -36.88
CA GLU A 607 -27.06 -69.11 -37.37
C GLU A 607 -27.85 -69.78 -38.51
N THR A 608 -29.18 -69.64 -38.54
CA THR A 608 -30.03 -70.10 -39.65
C THR A 608 -30.01 -69.13 -40.84
N ILE A 609 -30.24 -67.82 -40.60
CA ILE A 609 -30.48 -66.85 -41.67
C ILE A 609 -29.18 -66.48 -42.40
N VAL A 610 -28.11 -66.16 -41.67
CA VAL A 610 -26.90 -65.55 -42.25
C VAL A 610 -26.16 -66.49 -43.22
N PRO A 611 -25.94 -67.78 -42.91
CA PRO A 611 -25.22 -68.68 -43.81
C PRO A 611 -26.02 -68.99 -45.08
N PHE A 612 -27.34 -69.18 -44.97
CA PHE A 612 -28.17 -69.48 -46.13
C PHE A 612 -28.36 -68.25 -47.03
N HIS A 613 -28.49 -67.05 -46.44
CA HIS A 613 -28.44 -65.79 -47.19
C HIS A 613 -27.14 -65.64 -47.99
N LYS A 614 -25.98 -65.94 -47.36
CA LYS A 614 -24.68 -65.88 -48.03
C LYS A 614 -24.67 -66.83 -49.23
N LEU A 615 -25.13 -68.06 -49.05
CA LEU A 615 -25.23 -69.05 -50.13
C LEU A 615 -26.08 -68.52 -51.29
N ILE A 616 -27.30 -68.03 -51.01
CA ILE A 616 -28.21 -67.47 -52.02
C ILE A 616 -27.57 -66.30 -52.77
N CYS A 617 -26.90 -65.38 -52.07
CA CYS A 617 -26.18 -64.28 -52.71
C CYS A 617 -25.04 -64.76 -53.63
N THR A 618 -24.25 -65.74 -53.18
CA THR A 618 -23.16 -66.29 -53.98
C THR A 618 -23.70 -67.03 -55.21
N ILE A 619 -24.77 -67.81 -55.08
CA ILE A 619 -25.43 -68.48 -56.22
C ILE A 619 -26.02 -67.43 -57.18
N TYR A 620 -26.66 -66.39 -56.66
CA TYR A 620 -27.21 -65.30 -57.47
C TYR A 620 -26.11 -64.62 -58.29
N GLN A 621 -24.96 -64.34 -57.66
CA GLN A 621 -23.81 -63.74 -58.32
C GLN A 621 -23.20 -64.69 -59.36
N TRP A 622 -23.05 -65.98 -59.05
CA TRP A 622 -22.64 -67.01 -60.01
C TRP A 622 -23.53 -67.00 -61.25
N ARG A 623 -24.86 -67.04 -61.07
CA ARG A 623 -25.80 -67.05 -62.20
C ARG A 623 -25.70 -65.81 -63.06
N ARG A 624 -25.53 -64.64 -62.43
CA ARG A 624 -25.37 -63.38 -63.14
C ARG A 624 -24.07 -63.38 -63.94
N ASP A 625 -22.96 -63.75 -63.32
CA ASP A 625 -21.66 -63.84 -63.98
C ASP A 625 -21.70 -64.87 -65.13
N ASN A 626 -22.23 -66.08 -64.90
CA ASN A 626 -22.39 -67.11 -65.92
C ASN A 626 -23.30 -66.66 -67.09
N SER A 627 -24.41 -65.98 -66.80
CA SER A 627 -25.29 -65.43 -67.84
C SER A 627 -24.59 -64.36 -68.68
N VAL A 628 -23.77 -63.51 -68.06
CA VAL A 628 -22.96 -62.50 -68.76
C VAL A 628 -21.88 -63.18 -69.61
N TRP A 629 -21.23 -64.23 -69.10
CA TRP A 629 -20.21 -64.95 -69.86
C TRP A 629 -20.79 -65.67 -71.09
N LEU A 630 -21.94 -66.32 -70.94
CA LEU A 630 -22.56 -67.07 -72.03
C LEU A 630 -23.20 -66.17 -73.09
N ASN A 631 -23.86 -65.08 -72.68
CA ASN A 631 -24.72 -64.29 -73.57
C ASN A 631 -24.24 -62.84 -73.79
N GLY A 632 -23.19 -62.40 -73.09
CA GLY A 632 -22.62 -61.07 -73.25
C GLY A 632 -21.79 -60.91 -74.53
N PRO A 633 -21.37 -59.67 -74.87
CA PRO A 633 -20.52 -59.41 -76.02
C PRO A 633 -19.20 -60.17 -75.92
N PHE A 634 -18.90 -61.00 -76.92
CA PHE A 634 -17.73 -61.87 -76.92
C PHE A 634 -16.40 -61.11 -76.78
N GLU A 635 -16.28 -59.94 -77.40
CA GLU A 635 -15.09 -59.07 -77.35
C GLU A 635 -14.76 -58.55 -75.95
N CYS A 636 -15.75 -58.52 -75.03
CA CYS A 636 -15.57 -58.02 -73.66
C CYS A 636 -15.32 -59.15 -72.65
N LEU A 637 -15.18 -60.40 -73.10
CA LEU A 637 -14.91 -61.55 -72.23
C LEU A 637 -13.40 -61.71 -72.00
N ASP A 638 -13.01 -61.87 -70.74
CA ASP A 638 -11.63 -62.15 -70.35
C ASP A 638 -11.52 -63.60 -69.86
N ALA A 639 -10.79 -64.41 -70.62
CA ALA A 639 -10.46 -65.79 -70.33
C ALA A 639 -9.95 -66.02 -68.90
N SER A 640 -9.00 -65.19 -68.44
CA SER A 640 -8.35 -65.34 -67.14
C SER A 640 -9.31 -65.05 -65.98
N VAL A 641 -10.22 -64.10 -66.18
CA VAL A 641 -11.25 -63.74 -65.20
C VAL A 641 -12.31 -64.83 -65.10
N ILE A 642 -12.76 -65.39 -66.23
CA ILE A 642 -13.73 -66.49 -66.28
C ILE A 642 -13.16 -67.73 -65.59
N GLU A 643 -11.93 -68.13 -65.92
CA GLU A 643 -11.26 -69.28 -65.32
C GLU A 643 -11.12 -69.11 -63.80
N LYS A 644 -10.51 -68.00 -63.36
CA LYS A 644 -10.29 -67.72 -61.94
C LYS A 644 -11.60 -67.65 -61.14
N LYS A 645 -12.62 -66.94 -61.65
CA LYS A 645 -13.90 -66.84 -60.96
C LYS A 645 -14.64 -68.17 -60.91
N THR A 646 -14.60 -68.97 -61.98
CA THR A 646 -15.26 -70.29 -61.99
C THR A 646 -14.66 -71.22 -60.93
N VAL A 647 -13.33 -71.24 -60.80
CA VAL A 647 -12.65 -71.99 -59.73
C VAL A 647 -13.03 -71.45 -58.35
N ASN A 648 -13.00 -70.13 -58.17
CA ASN A 648 -13.38 -69.51 -56.89
C ASN A 648 -14.83 -69.84 -56.46
N TYR A 649 -15.80 -69.78 -57.39
CA TYR A 649 -17.18 -70.14 -57.07
C TYR A 649 -17.32 -71.64 -56.78
N LEU A 650 -16.59 -72.50 -57.49
CA LEU A 650 -16.56 -73.94 -57.22
C LEU A 650 -16.06 -74.20 -55.79
N ASP A 651 -14.95 -73.58 -55.40
CA ASP A 651 -14.34 -73.74 -54.07
C ASP A 651 -15.26 -73.14 -52.98
N GLU A 652 -15.77 -71.92 -53.17
CA GLU A 652 -16.62 -71.23 -52.20
C GLU A 652 -17.94 -71.98 -51.96
N ILE A 653 -18.60 -72.46 -53.03
CA ILE A 653 -19.84 -73.25 -52.91
C ILE A 653 -19.53 -74.62 -52.27
N THR A 654 -18.40 -75.25 -52.59
CA THR A 654 -17.98 -76.52 -51.97
C THR A 654 -17.74 -76.37 -50.46
N ASP A 655 -17.10 -75.28 -50.04
CA ASP A 655 -16.84 -75.00 -48.63
C ASP A 655 -18.11 -74.57 -47.88
N MET A 656 -18.99 -73.79 -48.52
CA MET A 656 -20.31 -73.49 -47.97
C MET A 656 -21.17 -74.76 -47.84
N HIS A 657 -21.13 -75.66 -48.83
CA HIS A 657 -21.79 -76.96 -48.75
C HIS A 657 -21.30 -77.78 -47.56
N LYS A 658 -19.98 -77.91 -47.34
CA LYS A 658 -19.42 -78.60 -46.16
C LYS A 658 -19.87 -77.94 -44.86
N THR A 659 -19.80 -76.60 -44.78
CA THR A 659 -20.12 -75.83 -43.57
C THR A 659 -21.60 -75.95 -43.21
N ILE A 660 -22.48 -75.74 -44.19
CA ILE A 660 -23.93 -75.85 -44.02
C ILE A 660 -24.33 -77.30 -43.72
N LYS A 661 -23.75 -78.30 -44.42
CA LYS A 661 -23.98 -79.72 -44.15
C LYS A 661 -23.58 -80.10 -42.72
N SER A 662 -22.42 -79.66 -42.24
CA SER A 662 -21.99 -79.89 -40.86
C SER A 662 -22.95 -79.26 -39.85
N ARG A 663 -23.40 -78.02 -40.09
CA ARG A 663 -24.34 -77.33 -39.20
C ARG A 663 -25.71 -78.01 -39.16
N ILE A 664 -26.26 -78.37 -40.31
CA ILE A 664 -27.55 -79.08 -40.38
C ILE A 664 -27.48 -80.42 -39.61
N LYS A 665 -26.36 -81.15 -39.67
CA LYS A 665 -26.16 -82.37 -38.86
C LYS A 665 -26.14 -82.10 -37.36
N MET A 666 -25.49 -81.01 -36.93
CA MET A 666 -25.49 -80.58 -35.53
C MET A 666 -26.90 -80.15 -35.08
N ASP A 667 -27.64 -79.46 -35.95
CA ASP A 667 -28.99 -78.97 -35.67
C ASP A 667 -30.02 -80.10 -35.64
N ALA A 668 -29.78 -81.21 -36.35
CA ALA A 668 -30.63 -82.39 -36.31
C ALA A 668 -30.71 -82.99 -34.89
N THR A 669 -29.58 -83.02 -34.16
CA THR A 669 -29.51 -83.54 -32.78
C THR A 669 -29.81 -82.49 -31.71
N ALA A 670 -29.69 -81.19 -32.03
CA ALA A 670 -30.00 -80.09 -31.12
C ALA A 670 -31.51 -79.79 -31.04
N ASN A 671 -32.01 -79.26 -29.92
CA ASN A 671 -33.40 -78.83 -29.78
C ASN A 671 -33.60 -77.39 -30.28
N LYS A 672 -33.41 -77.16 -31.57
CA LYS A 672 -33.55 -75.84 -32.19
C LYS A 672 -34.99 -75.52 -32.62
N PRO A 673 -35.41 -74.24 -32.54
CA PRO A 673 -36.76 -73.78 -32.90
C PRO A 673 -37.09 -73.92 -34.39
N TYR A 674 -36.08 -73.86 -35.26
CA TYR A 674 -36.21 -74.13 -36.68
C TYR A 674 -35.11 -75.08 -37.14
N LYS A 675 -35.47 -76.00 -38.03
CA LYS A 675 -34.56 -76.94 -38.68
C LYS A 675 -35.00 -77.06 -40.14
N PHE A 676 -34.04 -77.08 -41.06
CA PHE A 676 -34.37 -77.34 -42.45
C PHE A 676 -34.92 -78.77 -42.62
N SER A 677 -35.94 -78.90 -43.46
CA SER A 677 -36.56 -80.19 -43.79
C SER A 677 -35.65 -81.06 -44.67
N GLY A 678 -35.55 -82.36 -44.38
CA GLY A 678 -34.76 -83.34 -45.14
C GLY A 678 -33.57 -83.94 -44.38
N MET A 679 -32.95 -84.99 -44.95
CA MET A 679 -31.81 -85.68 -44.34
C MET A 679 -30.48 -85.24 -45.00
N ALA A 680 -29.54 -84.73 -44.20
CA ALA A 680 -28.26 -84.21 -44.73
C ALA A 680 -27.35 -85.27 -45.38
N ASP A 681 -27.55 -86.55 -45.04
CA ASP A 681 -26.81 -87.70 -45.58
C ASP A 681 -27.66 -88.57 -46.51
N ASP A 682 -28.78 -88.04 -47.01
CA ASP A 682 -29.57 -88.77 -47.99
C ASP A 682 -28.73 -89.06 -49.26
N PRO A 683 -28.70 -90.32 -49.74
CA PRO A 683 -28.01 -90.68 -50.97
C PRO A 683 -28.60 -89.98 -52.21
N ASP A 684 -29.86 -89.55 -52.19
CA ASP A 684 -30.45 -88.70 -53.22
C ASP A 684 -30.22 -87.20 -52.87
N PRO A 685 -29.39 -86.47 -53.66
CA PRO A 685 -29.16 -85.04 -53.44
C PRO A 685 -30.44 -84.20 -53.46
N MET A 686 -31.51 -84.65 -54.12
CA MET A 686 -32.80 -83.96 -54.19
C MET A 686 -33.71 -84.20 -52.99
N GLN A 687 -33.35 -85.13 -52.10
CA GLN A 687 -34.01 -85.34 -50.80
C GLN A 687 -33.24 -84.70 -49.63
N GLN A 688 -32.08 -84.08 -49.92
CA GLN A 688 -31.33 -83.31 -48.94
C GLN A 688 -32.05 -81.98 -48.63
N PRO A 689 -31.70 -81.28 -47.54
CA PRO A 689 -32.29 -79.98 -47.23
C PRO A 689 -32.07 -78.89 -48.29
N ALA A 690 -33.00 -77.93 -48.38
CA ALA A 690 -33.02 -76.90 -49.42
C ALA A 690 -31.67 -76.19 -49.69
N PRO A 691 -30.89 -75.77 -48.66
CA PRO A 691 -29.57 -75.21 -48.88
C PRO A 691 -28.57 -76.18 -49.55
N LEU A 692 -28.64 -77.48 -49.21
CA LEU A 692 -27.77 -78.50 -49.80
C LEU A 692 -28.18 -78.84 -51.23
N LYS A 693 -29.49 -78.89 -51.51
CA LYS A 693 -30.01 -79.02 -52.88
C LYS A 693 -29.51 -77.88 -53.76
N LEU A 694 -29.60 -76.63 -53.28
CA LEU A 694 -29.10 -75.46 -54.00
C LEU A 694 -27.59 -75.51 -54.23
N CYS A 695 -26.80 -75.91 -53.23
CA CYS A 695 -25.38 -76.15 -53.40
C CYS A 695 -25.12 -77.20 -54.49
N TRP A 696 -25.80 -78.35 -54.45
CA TRP A 696 -25.62 -79.41 -55.44
C TRP A 696 -26.01 -78.98 -56.85
N GLN A 697 -27.17 -78.35 -57.03
CA GLN A 697 -27.62 -77.82 -58.32
C GLN A 697 -26.63 -76.80 -58.88
N THR A 698 -26.11 -75.93 -58.01
CA THR A 698 -25.11 -74.93 -58.40
C THR A 698 -23.78 -75.58 -58.75
N LEU A 699 -23.29 -76.54 -57.97
CA LEU A 699 -22.05 -77.27 -58.27
C LEU A 699 -22.16 -78.03 -59.59
N ASN A 700 -23.28 -78.68 -59.87
CA ASN A 700 -23.52 -79.31 -61.17
C ASN A 700 -23.50 -78.28 -62.30
N ASN A 701 -24.19 -77.15 -62.13
CA ASN A 701 -24.19 -76.09 -63.14
C ASN A 701 -22.79 -75.47 -63.36
N ILE A 702 -22.00 -75.30 -62.29
CA ILE A 702 -20.60 -74.88 -62.39
C ILE A 702 -19.78 -75.93 -63.13
N ASN A 703 -19.95 -77.21 -62.80
CA ASN A 703 -19.21 -78.31 -63.45
C ASN A 703 -19.57 -78.46 -64.93
N GLU A 704 -20.84 -78.29 -65.31
CA GLU A 704 -21.28 -78.23 -66.71
C GLU A 704 -20.59 -77.09 -67.46
N PHE A 705 -20.55 -75.89 -66.88
CA PHE A 705 -19.85 -74.75 -67.47
C PHE A 705 -18.33 -74.95 -67.50
N LYS A 706 -17.76 -75.57 -66.46
CA LYS A 706 -16.32 -75.81 -66.28
C LYS A 706 -15.71 -76.59 -67.45
N VAL A 707 -16.46 -77.51 -68.05
CA VAL A 707 -16.02 -78.27 -69.24
C VAL A 707 -15.70 -77.33 -70.41
N TYR A 708 -16.40 -76.19 -70.52
CA TYR A 708 -16.21 -75.20 -71.58
C TYR A 708 -15.23 -74.08 -71.23
N VAL A 709 -14.70 -74.04 -70.00
CA VAL A 709 -13.69 -73.03 -69.60
C VAL A 709 -12.43 -73.09 -70.48
N PRO A 710 -11.85 -74.27 -70.81
CA PRO A 710 -10.72 -74.34 -71.75
C PRO A 710 -11.03 -73.73 -73.12
N LEU A 711 -12.27 -73.88 -73.61
CA LEU A 711 -12.71 -73.25 -74.86
C LEU A 711 -12.74 -71.72 -74.73
N ALA A 712 -13.28 -71.22 -73.62
CA ALA A 712 -13.27 -69.79 -73.31
C ALA A 712 -11.84 -69.25 -73.17
N VAL A 713 -10.92 -70.01 -72.58
CA VAL A 713 -9.50 -69.61 -72.46
C VAL A 713 -8.81 -69.53 -73.81
N CYS A 714 -9.08 -70.48 -74.71
CA CYS A 714 -8.55 -70.47 -76.06
C CYS A 714 -9.13 -69.32 -76.90
N MET A 715 -10.45 -69.16 -76.89
CA MET A 715 -11.19 -68.29 -77.81
C MET A 715 -11.32 -66.83 -77.32
N CYS A 716 -11.38 -66.59 -76.01
CA CYS A 716 -11.47 -65.25 -75.43
C CYS A 716 -10.09 -64.72 -75.00
N ASN A 717 -9.04 -65.10 -75.73
CA ASN A 717 -7.69 -64.60 -75.49
C ASN A 717 -7.47 -63.29 -76.28
N PRO A 718 -7.21 -62.15 -75.61
CA PRO A 718 -7.04 -60.86 -76.27
C PRO A 718 -5.80 -60.79 -77.20
N ALA A 719 -4.89 -61.77 -77.13
CA ALA A 719 -3.76 -61.89 -78.05
C ALA A 719 -4.10 -62.52 -79.42
N LEU A 720 -5.35 -62.96 -79.63
CA LEU A 720 -5.80 -63.51 -80.92
C LEU A 720 -5.98 -62.40 -81.96
N ASN A 721 -5.15 -62.43 -83.00
CA ASN A 721 -5.22 -61.53 -84.15
C ASN A 721 -5.91 -62.21 -85.35
N ALA A 722 -6.28 -61.44 -86.37
CA ALA A 722 -6.97 -61.94 -87.57
C ALA A 722 -6.30 -63.18 -88.22
N ARG A 723 -4.96 -63.27 -88.15
CA ARG A 723 -4.21 -64.45 -88.61
C ARG A 723 -4.60 -65.73 -87.86
N HIS A 724 -4.71 -65.67 -86.54
CA HIS A 724 -5.04 -66.83 -85.71
C HIS A 724 -6.47 -67.31 -85.96
N TRP A 725 -7.43 -66.38 -86.13
CA TRP A 725 -8.80 -66.72 -86.50
C TRP A 725 -8.90 -67.43 -87.85
N ASN A 726 -8.12 -67.00 -88.85
CA ASN A 726 -8.04 -67.68 -90.15
C ASN A 726 -7.44 -69.10 -90.03
N GLU A 727 -6.39 -69.27 -89.24
CA GLU A 727 -5.75 -70.57 -88.99
C GLU A 727 -6.70 -71.53 -88.25
N MET A 728 -7.42 -71.04 -87.23
CA MET A 728 -8.43 -71.82 -86.51
C MET A 728 -9.62 -72.20 -87.41
N SER A 729 -10.08 -71.27 -88.26
CA SER A 729 -11.17 -71.51 -89.23
C SER A 729 -10.80 -72.56 -90.28
N ALA A 730 -9.53 -72.57 -90.73
CA ALA A 730 -9.02 -73.59 -91.65
C ALA A 730 -8.99 -74.99 -91.02
N ILE A 731 -8.72 -75.10 -89.72
CA ILE A 731 -8.74 -76.38 -88.99
C ILE A 731 -10.17 -76.91 -88.84
N CYS A 732 -11.16 -76.03 -88.66
CA CYS A 732 -12.56 -76.40 -88.48
C CYS A 732 -13.37 -76.51 -89.79
N ASN A 733 -12.82 -76.12 -90.93
CA ASN A 733 -13.50 -76.04 -92.24
C ASN A 733 -14.73 -75.10 -92.28
N PHE A 734 -14.81 -74.11 -91.38
CA PHE A 734 -15.81 -73.03 -91.42
C PHE A 734 -15.27 -71.79 -90.69
N ASP A 735 -15.84 -70.61 -90.97
CA ASP A 735 -15.37 -69.33 -90.42
C ASP A 735 -15.74 -69.18 -88.93
N LEU A 736 -14.70 -69.01 -88.11
CA LEU A 736 -14.77 -68.82 -86.65
C LEU A 736 -14.56 -67.36 -86.22
N THR A 737 -14.39 -66.43 -87.17
CA THR A 737 -14.10 -65.04 -86.84
C THR A 737 -15.27 -64.40 -86.07
N PRO A 738 -15.03 -63.85 -84.86
CA PRO A 738 -16.10 -63.21 -84.08
C PRO A 738 -16.70 -62.01 -84.82
N ASN A 739 -18.02 -61.84 -84.71
CA ASN A 739 -18.75 -60.67 -85.20
C ASN A 739 -19.58 -60.03 -84.08
N ALA A 740 -20.26 -58.91 -84.35
CA ALA A 740 -21.03 -58.15 -83.38
C ALA A 740 -22.16 -58.94 -82.67
N GLY A 741 -22.53 -60.12 -83.17
CA GLY A 741 -23.51 -61.02 -82.56
C GLY A 741 -22.91 -62.30 -81.96
N THR A 742 -21.58 -62.46 -81.96
CA THR A 742 -20.90 -63.63 -81.38
C THR A 742 -20.99 -63.58 -79.86
N THR A 743 -21.26 -64.74 -79.26
CA THR A 743 -21.29 -64.96 -77.81
C THR A 743 -20.57 -66.27 -77.50
N LEU A 744 -20.12 -66.44 -76.25
CA LEU A 744 -19.48 -67.70 -75.85
C LEU A 744 -20.44 -68.89 -76.01
N LYS A 745 -21.73 -68.68 -75.76
CA LYS A 745 -22.76 -69.71 -75.99
C LYS A 745 -22.80 -70.18 -77.45
N LYS A 746 -22.78 -69.25 -78.42
CA LYS A 746 -22.72 -69.61 -79.85
C LYS A 746 -21.45 -70.40 -80.19
N MET A 747 -20.32 -70.07 -79.57
CA MET A 747 -19.06 -70.81 -79.76
C MET A 747 -19.12 -72.21 -79.15
N ILE A 748 -19.81 -72.38 -78.02
CA ILE A 748 -20.07 -73.69 -77.40
C ILE A 748 -21.00 -74.53 -78.30
N ASP A 749 -22.06 -73.94 -78.85
CA ASP A 749 -23.03 -74.60 -79.73
C ASP A 749 -22.41 -75.10 -81.05
N MET A 750 -21.28 -74.52 -81.47
CA MET A 750 -20.48 -74.97 -82.62
C MET A 750 -19.68 -76.27 -82.36
N ASN A 751 -19.79 -76.85 -81.16
CA ASN A 751 -19.17 -78.11 -80.73
C ASN A 751 -17.65 -78.17 -80.99
N LEU A 752 -16.94 -77.12 -80.58
CA LEU A 752 -15.53 -76.88 -80.88
C LEU A 752 -14.53 -77.60 -79.94
N MET A 753 -15.03 -78.33 -78.94
CA MET A 753 -14.23 -78.93 -77.88
C MET A 753 -13.15 -79.91 -78.39
N ASP A 754 -13.46 -80.71 -79.41
CA ASP A 754 -12.54 -81.72 -79.97
C ASP A 754 -11.34 -81.13 -80.74
N ASN A 755 -11.42 -79.85 -81.10
CA ASN A 755 -10.38 -79.15 -81.87
C ASN A 755 -9.43 -78.31 -80.99
N ILE A 756 -9.72 -78.17 -79.69
CA ILE A 756 -8.94 -77.32 -78.76
C ILE A 756 -7.47 -77.74 -78.69
N ASP A 757 -7.20 -79.04 -78.62
CA ASP A 757 -5.82 -79.57 -78.57
C ASP A 757 -5.00 -79.26 -79.83
N ARG A 758 -5.67 -78.96 -80.96
CA ARG A 758 -5.02 -78.57 -82.22
C ARG A 758 -4.72 -77.06 -82.27
N TRP A 759 -5.38 -76.25 -81.44
CA TRP A 759 -5.18 -74.80 -81.35
C TRP A 759 -4.18 -74.39 -80.27
N LEU A 760 -3.95 -75.26 -79.28
CA LEU A 760 -3.00 -75.04 -78.18
C LEU A 760 -1.57 -75.54 -78.49
N ARG A 761 -1.36 -76.18 -79.64
CA ARG A 761 -0.04 -76.56 -80.18
C ARG A 761 0.43 -75.51 -81.18
#